data_AF-W8B2W2-F1
#
_entry.id   AF-W8B2W2-F1
#
_cell.length_a   1.000
_cell.length_b   1.000
_cell.length_c   1.000
_cell.angle_alpha   90.00
_cell.angle_beta   90.00
_cell.angle_gamma   90.00
#
_symmetry.space_group_name_H-M   'P 1'
#
loop_
_entity.id
_entity.type
_entity.pdbx_description
1 polymer ?
#
loop_
_entity_poly.entity_id
_entity_poly.type
_entity_poly.pdbx_seq_one_letter_code
_entity_poly.pdbx_strand_id
1 'polypeptide(L)'
;QQQQQQQLPPAECINSLLEHISPAAAAAAMSGEGVLNIADVADLLHPQHAIITGGRSHGGCPLIIFPDNNNFNLLEEADYQKLILYLTSVPSLQDTDLGFQLIIDRRKDKWTSVKTALQRISIYFPGIVHVVYVLRPSGLFQKAISEVSTKFSKDEYRFRLVICSALNDLHEYIDKSQLTVDMGGTLIYSHHEWIQQRISLEKFSSLTHQVSTELDIFIQTIHDTEFPNSVEATQRLIDVQGNDYERLKEEILAAAKHGETLLNNIKGNEEIKEFSERTGNVSAIERLLVQLEETERRFDEFWRTHRNRLQQCLELRRFEQDFRELQTIFDAHLKCVAEMTEIGESVERVDALMADTKHYQELSRVDIERAGEVICAGQQLLGVRGVYPWEIVQPKCDELQRVCDIISERLCKRLEILAKNRELMERVEKANQWCANGVELLASQRIEKCSASPEIAEQSLQEIQAFIASAAEFKLSSPSEFKKIFLESTTPETKALVSQVLQRIDDVSLMCDKRIASLKKLAVKPTRPVQTVTPEPAVPLQPQGGAPHLLRRKHKADLIHDLRPRSMDGVIDSSSGSLNGDTTSSSPDSANHLQNQQDAEARRIHRGHVLTELLETERIYVNEMASILKGYRDQMLSEEMMHLVPASLQGKE
;
A
#
# COMPACT_ATOMS: atom_id res chain seq x y z
N GLN A 1 -0.52 -17.66 29.06
CA GLN A 1 0.50 -17.88 28.01
C GLN A 1 -0.03 -17.26 26.73
N GLN A 2 0.39 -16.03 26.41
CA GLN A 2 0.19 -15.43 25.09
C GLN A 2 1.57 -15.46 24.42
N GLN A 3 1.70 -16.09 23.25
CA GLN A 3 2.91 -15.97 22.47
C GLN A 3 2.86 -14.66 21.70
N GLN A 4 3.69 -13.70 22.12
CA GLN A 4 4.16 -12.65 21.23
C GLN A 4 5.04 -13.32 20.17
N GLN A 5 4.45 -13.74 19.06
CA GLN A 5 5.20 -13.81 17.81
C GLN A 5 5.24 -12.39 17.24
N GLN A 6 6.26 -11.64 17.67
CA GLN A 6 6.71 -10.50 16.91
C GLN A 6 7.10 -11.02 15.52
N GLN A 7 6.41 -10.55 14.47
CA GLN A 7 7.01 -10.60 13.15
C GLN A 7 8.23 -9.68 13.20
N LEU A 8 9.39 -10.19 12.80
CA LEU A 8 10.64 -9.44 12.84
C LEU A 8 10.46 -8.12 12.05
N PRO A 9 10.89 -6.97 12.57
CA PRO A 9 10.79 -5.69 11.85
C PRO A 9 11.46 -5.78 10.47
N PRO A 10 11.04 -4.94 9.49
CA PRO A 10 11.45 -5.05 8.09
C PRO A 10 12.96 -5.18 7.89
N ALA A 11 13.74 -4.45 8.69
CA ALA A 11 15.20 -4.44 8.65
C ALA A 11 15.83 -5.78 9.03
N GLU A 12 15.32 -6.54 10.00
CA GLU A 12 15.97 -7.78 10.46
C GLU A 12 15.94 -8.89 9.39
N CYS A 13 14.83 -9.00 8.66
CA CYS A 13 14.73 -9.95 7.54
C CYS A 13 15.63 -9.55 6.36
N ILE A 14 15.80 -8.24 6.11
CA ILE A 14 16.71 -7.71 5.09
C ILE A 14 18.18 -7.87 5.52
N ASN A 15 18.52 -7.58 6.77
CA ASN A 15 19.88 -7.70 7.31
C ASN A 15 20.36 -9.15 7.30
N SER A 16 19.52 -10.11 7.70
CA SER A 16 19.83 -11.54 7.59
C SER A 16 20.05 -12.00 6.14
N LEU A 17 19.52 -11.26 5.16
CA LEU A 17 19.79 -11.49 3.74
C LEU A 17 21.03 -10.73 3.25
N LEU A 18 21.34 -9.53 3.74
CA LEU A 18 22.62 -8.84 3.43
C LEU A 18 23.83 -9.60 4.02
N GLU A 19 23.70 -10.19 5.20
CA GLU A 19 24.74 -11.05 5.80
C GLU A 19 24.95 -12.39 5.04
N HIS A 20 24.05 -12.75 4.11
CA HIS A 20 24.03 -14.08 3.48
C HIS A 20 23.95 -14.07 1.94
N ILE A 21 23.47 -13.00 1.31
CA ILE A 21 23.61 -12.69 -0.13
C ILE A 21 24.87 -11.81 -0.30
N SER A 22 25.93 -12.12 0.48
CA SER A 22 27.27 -11.59 0.22
C SER A 22 28.17 -12.70 -0.36
N PRO A 23 28.00 -13.09 -1.65
CA PRO A 23 29.05 -13.76 -2.40
C PRO A 23 30.41 -13.09 -2.24
N ALA A 24 30.44 -11.77 -2.04
CA ALA A 24 31.65 -10.99 -1.79
C ALA A 24 32.53 -11.56 -0.66
N ALA A 25 31.99 -12.18 0.40
CA ALA A 25 32.84 -12.80 1.44
C ALA A 25 33.70 -13.98 0.91
N ALA A 26 33.21 -14.71 -0.10
CA ALA A 26 33.92 -15.83 -0.73
C ALA A 26 34.57 -15.47 -2.07
N ALA A 27 34.07 -14.42 -2.75
CA ALA A 27 34.64 -13.87 -3.98
C ALA A 27 35.82 -12.94 -3.68
N ALA A 28 35.78 -12.12 -2.63
CA ALA A 28 36.92 -11.28 -2.21
C ALA A 28 38.13 -12.11 -1.74
N ALA A 29 37.93 -13.37 -1.33
CA ALA A 29 39.01 -14.33 -1.14
C ALA A 29 39.75 -14.70 -2.45
N MET A 30 39.20 -14.33 -3.61
CA MET A 30 39.80 -14.42 -4.95
C MET A 30 40.01 -13.04 -5.62
N SER A 31 39.32 -11.98 -5.17
CA SER A 31 39.26 -10.67 -5.85
C SER A 31 39.13 -9.46 -4.92
N GLY A 32 39.80 -9.46 -3.76
CA GLY A 32 39.92 -8.28 -2.91
C GLY A 32 40.75 -7.15 -3.56
N GLU A 33 40.53 -5.90 -3.16
CA GLU A 33 41.30 -4.76 -3.66
C GLU A 33 42.82 -4.97 -3.46
N GLY A 34 43.58 -4.93 -4.56
CA GLY A 34 45.02 -5.19 -4.56
C GLY A 34 45.44 -6.60 -4.98
N VAL A 35 44.51 -7.53 -5.23
CA VAL A 35 44.81 -8.82 -5.86
C VAL A 35 44.99 -8.64 -7.38
N LEU A 36 46.13 -9.10 -7.92
CA LEU A 36 46.40 -9.08 -9.36
C LEU A 36 45.50 -10.09 -10.09
N ASN A 37 44.93 -9.66 -11.21
CA ASN A 37 44.18 -10.51 -12.12
C ASN A 37 45.01 -10.81 -13.40
N ILE A 38 44.58 -11.77 -14.22
CA ILE A 38 45.35 -12.18 -15.39
C ILE A 38 45.49 -11.10 -16.47
N ALA A 39 44.59 -10.12 -16.58
CA ALA A 39 44.79 -9.00 -17.49
C ALA A 39 45.98 -8.10 -17.06
N ASP A 40 46.32 -8.07 -15.77
CA ASP A 40 47.47 -7.32 -15.25
C ASP A 40 48.82 -8.01 -15.55
N VAL A 41 48.80 -9.31 -15.89
CA VAL A 41 50.01 -10.15 -16.02
C VAL A 41 50.09 -11.02 -17.28
N ALA A 42 49.11 -11.00 -18.20
CA ALA A 42 49.09 -11.86 -19.39
C ALA A 42 50.37 -11.74 -20.23
N ASP A 43 50.84 -10.51 -20.47
CA ASP A 43 52.09 -10.22 -21.19
C ASP A 43 53.35 -10.67 -20.43
N LEU A 44 53.26 -10.85 -19.11
CA LEU A 44 54.35 -11.35 -18.26
C LEU A 44 54.38 -12.89 -18.18
N LEU A 45 53.21 -13.52 -18.33
CA LEU A 45 53.04 -14.97 -18.43
C LEU A 45 53.52 -15.48 -19.80
N HIS A 46 53.10 -14.85 -20.90
CA HIS A 46 53.39 -15.32 -22.27
C HIS A 46 54.86 -15.69 -22.58
N PRO A 47 55.89 -14.96 -22.10
CA PRO A 47 57.31 -15.33 -22.29
C PRO A 47 57.79 -16.51 -21.43
N GLN A 48 56.93 -17.04 -20.53
CA GLN A 48 57.22 -18.16 -19.63
C GLN A 48 58.46 -17.93 -18.73
N HIS A 49 58.65 -16.71 -18.21
CA HIS A 49 59.77 -16.44 -17.28
C HIS A 49 59.68 -17.29 -16.00
N ALA A 50 58.45 -17.60 -15.59
CA ALA A 50 58.07 -18.62 -14.63
C ALA A 50 56.72 -19.21 -15.08
N ILE A 51 56.47 -20.49 -14.76
CA ILE A 51 55.21 -21.19 -15.07
C ILE A 51 54.75 -22.03 -13.87
N ILE A 52 53.44 -22.18 -13.73
CA ILE A 52 52.80 -23.15 -12.82
C ILE A 52 52.03 -24.17 -13.66
N THR A 53 52.26 -25.45 -13.40
CA THR A 53 51.79 -26.57 -14.24
C THR A 53 50.75 -27.46 -13.57
N GLY A 54 50.46 -27.23 -12.28
CA GLY A 54 49.71 -28.16 -11.43
C GLY A 54 50.54 -29.36 -10.95
N GLY A 55 51.84 -29.43 -11.28
CA GLY A 55 52.77 -30.39 -10.70
C GLY A 55 53.02 -30.13 -9.21
N ARG A 56 53.22 -31.19 -8.43
CA ARG A 56 53.44 -31.16 -6.97
C ARG A 56 54.67 -31.96 -6.55
N SER A 57 55.26 -31.62 -5.41
CA SER A 57 56.30 -32.45 -4.80
C SER A 57 55.70 -33.69 -4.11
N HIS A 58 56.56 -34.62 -3.68
CA HIS A 58 56.16 -35.75 -2.84
C HIS A 58 55.46 -35.35 -1.52
N GLY A 59 55.62 -34.10 -1.07
CA GLY A 59 54.94 -33.54 0.10
C GLY A 59 53.67 -32.73 -0.22
N GLY A 60 53.16 -32.78 -1.46
CA GLY A 60 51.97 -32.04 -1.90
C GLY A 60 52.23 -30.59 -2.31
N CYS A 61 53.35 -29.98 -1.87
CA CYS A 61 53.78 -28.62 -2.18
C CYS A 61 53.67 -28.29 -3.69
N PRO A 62 53.04 -27.17 -4.09
CA PRO A 62 53.01 -26.74 -5.49
C PRO A 62 54.41 -26.51 -6.10
N LEU A 63 54.55 -26.84 -7.38
CA LEU A 63 55.76 -26.58 -8.16
C LEU A 63 55.61 -25.34 -9.04
N ILE A 64 56.56 -24.41 -8.93
CA ILE A 64 56.76 -23.32 -9.91
C ILE A 64 58.11 -23.52 -10.61
N ILE A 65 58.09 -23.44 -11.93
CA ILE A 65 59.24 -23.74 -12.80
C ILE A 65 59.69 -22.45 -13.49
N PHE A 66 60.99 -22.18 -13.47
CA PHE A 66 61.66 -21.08 -14.17
C PHE A 66 62.46 -21.66 -15.35
N PRO A 67 61.85 -21.86 -16.54
CA PRO A 67 62.47 -22.58 -17.66
C PRO A 67 63.63 -21.80 -18.34
N ASP A 68 64.42 -22.50 -19.15
CA ASP A 68 65.58 -21.93 -19.86
C ASP A 68 65.20 -21.36 -21.24
N ASN A 69 64.46 -20.26 -21.22
CA ASN A 69 64.02 -19.50 -22.41
C ASN A 69 64.95 -18.32 -22.77
N ASN A 70 66.12 -18.21 -22.11
CA ASN A 70 67.14 -17.16 -22.33
C ASN A 70 66.67 -15.69 -22.14
N ASN A 71 65.42 -15.48 -21.71
CA ASN A 71 64.76 -14.19 -21.55
C ASN A 71 64.71 -13.68 -20.10
N PHE A 72 64.97 -14.51 -19.09
CA PHE A 72 64.83 -14.14 -17.67
C PHE A 72 65.65 -12.91 -17.23
N ASN A 73 66.73 -12.60 -17.96
CA ASN A 73 67.56 -11.40 -17.73
C ASN A 73 66.91 -10.09 -18.27
N LEU A 74 65.85 -10.18 -19.07
CA LEU A 74 65.08 -9.06 -19.62
C LEU A 74 63.90 -8.66 -18.74
N LEU A 75 63.39 -9.59 -17.91
CA LEU A 75 62.29 -9.33 -16.99
C LEU A 75 62.73 -8.32 -15.92
N GLU A 76 62.05 -7.17 -15.83
CA GLU A 76 62.31 -6.14 -14.83
C GLU A 76 61.88 -6.58 -13.42
N GLU A 77 62.29 -5.82 -12.40
CA GLU A 77 62.04 -6.19 -11.00
C GLU A 77 60.56 -6.08 -10.62
N ALA A 78 59.89 -4.99 -11.01
CA ALA A 78 58.46 -4.79 -10.73
C ALA A 78 57.60 -5.87 -11.42
N ASP A 79 57.95 -6.25 -12.64
CA ASP A 79 57.24 -7.28 -13.39
C ASP A 79 57.55 -8.70 -12.88
N TYR A 80 58.77 -8.95 -12.36
CA TYR A 80 59.05 -10.16 -11.59
C TYR A 80 58.17 -10.26 -10.33
N GLN A 81 58.02 -9.16 -9.58
CA GLN A 81 57.15 -9.12 -8.39
C GLN A 81 55.69 -9.43 -8.77
N LYS A 82 55.13 -8.77 -9.78
CA LYS A 82 53.76 -9.04 -10.28
C LYS A 82 53.56 -10.49 -10.71
N LEU A 83 54.46 -11.00 -11.56
CA LEU A 83 54.39 -12.34 -12.13
C LEU A 83 54.40 -13.41 -11.04
N ILE A 84 55.31 -13.29 -10.06
CA ILE A 84 55.40 -14.25 -8.97
C ILE A 84 54.22 -14.13 -8.01
N LEU A 85 53.78 -12.91 -7.67
CA LEU A 85 52.61 -12.69 -6.82
C LEU A 85 51.37 -13.40 -7.39
N TYR A 86 51.09 -13.19 -8.69
CA TYR A 86 49.99 -13.89 -9.38
C TYR A 86 50.20 -15.42 -9.43
N LEU A 87 51.40 -15.91 -9.80
CA LEU A 87 51.65 -17.35 -9.85
C LEU A 87 51.52 -18.04 -8.48
N THR A 88 51.77 -17.31 -7.38
CA THR A 88 51.53 -17.81 -6.02
C THR A 88 50.08 -17.73 -5.53
N SER A 89 49.19 -16.99 -6.20
CA SER A 89 47.75 -16.95 -5.91
C SER A 89 46.91 -17.90 -6.78
N VAL A 90 47.53 -18.67 -7.67
CA VAL A 90 46.87 -19.72 -8.46
C VAL A 90 46.52 -20.99 -7.65
N PRO A 91 47.37 -21.51 -6.75
CA PRO A 91 47.00 -22.62 -5.85
C PRO A 91 45.91 -22.23 -4.86
N SER A 92 45.25 -23.22 -4.25
CA SER A 92 44.33 -22.95 -3.14
C SER A 92 45.10 -22.46 -1.89
N LEU A 93 44.42 -21.79 -0.96
CA LEU A 93 45.02 -21.38 0.32
C LEU A 93 45.64 -22.58 1.06
N GLN A 94 44.94 -23.73 1.06
CA GLN A 94 45.42 -24.98 1.65
C GLN A 94 46.70 -25.51 0.98
N ASP A 95 46.88 -25.28 -0.32
CA ASP A 95 48.11 -25.63 -1.04
C ASP A 95 49.26 -24.65 -0.76
N THR A 96 48.93 -23.38 -0.59
CA THR A 96 49.88 -22.29 -0.29
C THR A 96 50.43 -22.42 1.14
N ASP A 97 49.61 -22.87 2.10
CA ASP A 97 50.02 -23.18 3.47
C ASP A 97 51.06 -24.33 3.55
N LEU A 98 51.04 -25.27 2.59
CA LEU A 98 52.08 -26.30 2.46
C LEU A 98 53.43 -25.73 2.01
N GLY A 99 53.47 -24.50 1.51
CA GLY A 99 54.66 -23.87 0.91
C GLY A 99 55.04 -24.46 -0.45
N PHE A 100 55.89 -23.73 -1.18
CA PHE A 100 56.29 -24.00 -2.54
C PHE A 100 57.61 -24.78 -2.64
N GLN A 101 57.80 -25.47 -3.77
CA GLN A 101 59.11 -25.93 -4.21
C GLN A 101 59.36 -25.44 -5.65
N LEU A 102 60.59 -25.00 -5.93
CA LEU A 102 60.90 -24.27 -7.16
C LEU A 102 61.93 -25.02 -8.00
N ILE A 103 61.76 -25.01 -9.33
CA ILE A 103 62.71 -25.61 -10.28
C ILE A 103 63.29 -24.50 -11.16
N ILE A 104 64.60 -24.32 -11.15
CA ILE A 104 65.32 -23.35 -11.98
C ILE A 104 66.09 -24.13 -13.04
N ASP A 105 65.67 -24.03 -14.30
CA ASP A 105 66.41 -24.59 -15.43
C ASP A 105 67.32 -23.54 -16.07
N ARG A 106 68.63 -23.76 -16.00
CA ARG A 106 69.64 -22.93 -16.67
C ARG A 106 70.67 -23.79 -17.39
N ARG A 107 70.27 -24.96 -17.93
CA ARG A 107 71.14 -25.91 -18.65
C ARG A 107 71.91 -25.30 -19.84
N LYS A 108 71.35 -24.27 -20.47
CA LYS A 108 71.84 -23.54 -21.67
C LYS A 108 72.37 -22.13 -21.33
N ASP A 109 71.93 -21.53 -20.22
CA ASP A 109 72.35 -20.20 -19.74
C ASP A 109 73.63 -20.27 -18.85
N LYS A 110 73.94 -19.20 -18.10
CA LYS A 110 75.16 -18.99 -17.32
C LYS A 110 74.89 -19.01 -15.81
N TRP A 111 75.92 -19.31 -15.01
CA TRP A 111 75.87 -19.27 -13.55
C TRP A 111 75.47 -17.90 -12.96
N THR A 112 75.66 -16.81 -13.71
CA THR A 112 75.17 -15.48 -13.32
C THR A 112 73.63 -15.42 -13.30
N SER A 113 72.96 -16.04 -14.27
CA SER A 113 71.49 -16.11 -14.34
C SER A 113 70.91 -16.95 -13.21
N VAL A 114 71.57 -18.06 -12.86
CA VAL A 114 71.25 -18.85 -11.65
C VAL A 114 71.31 -17.98 -10.40
N LYS A 115 72.38 -17.18 -10.22
CA LYS A 115 72.50 -16.27 -9.08
C LYS A 115 71.38 -15.22 -9.07
N THR A 116 71.11 -14.56 -10.21
CA THR A 116 70.04 -13.55 -10.32
C THR A 116 68.67 -14.14 -9.96
N ALA A 117 68.36 -15.37 -10.40
CA ALA A 117 67.11 -16.04 -10.05
C ALA A 117 67.01 -16.34 -8.55
N LEU A 118 68.06 -16.91 -7.94
CA LEU A 118 68.10 -17.20 -6.51
C LEU A 118 67.99 -15.94 -5.63
N GLN A 119 68.65 -14.85 -6.03
CA GLN A 119 68.53 -13.56 -5.33
C GLN A 119 67.12 -12.97 -5.45
N ARG A 120 66.50 -12.99 -6.65
CA ARG A 120 65.13 -12.50 -6.83
C ARG A 120 64.10 -13.30 -6.02
N ILE A 121 64.22 -14.63 -6.00
CA ILE A 121 63.39 -15.51 -5.15
C ILE A 121 63.57 -15.14 -3.67
N SER A 122 64.82 -14.97 -3.22
CA SER A 122 65.10 -14.70 -1.80
C SER A 122 64.66 -13.33 -1.28
N ILE A 123 64.35 -12.38 -2.17
CA ILE A 123 63.95 -11.01 -1.79
C ILE A 123 62.44 -10.79 -2.04
N TYR A 124 61.90 -11.32 -3.14
CA TYR A 124 60.57 -10.96 -3.63
C TYR A 124 59.54 -12.10 -3.68
N PHE A 125 59.90 -13.35 -3.36
CA PHE A 125 58.93 -14.44 -3.35
C PHE A 125 58.02 -14.34 -2.10
N PRO A 126 56.68 -14.28 -2.26
CA PRO A 126 55.77 -13.90 -1.16
C PRO A 126 55.41 -15.07 -0.23
N GLY A 127 55.55 -16.32 -0.68
CA GLY A 127 55.22 -17.52 0.09
C GLY A 127 56.42 -18.20 0.76
N ILE A 128 56.15 -19.23 1.56
CA ILE A 128 57.19 -20.11 2.09
C ILE A 128 57.79 -20.93 0.93
N VAL A 129 59.11 -20.96 0.79
CA VAL A 129 59.83 -21.84 -0.14
C VAL A 129 60.61 -22.87 0.65
N HIS A 130 60.31 -24.16 0.46
CA HIS A 130 61.02 -25.24 1.16
C HIS A 130 62.31 -25.65 0.44
N VAL A 131 62.24 -25.84 -0.88
CA VAL A 131 63.34 -26.36 -1.69
C VAL A 131 63.41 -25.65 -3.04
N VAL A 132 64.62 -25.36 -3.49
CA VAL A 132 64.93 -24.86 -4.83
C VAL A 132 65.89 -25.83 -5.52
N TYR A 133 65.44 -26.44 -6.62
CA TYR A 133 66.20 -27.34 -7.47
C TYR A 133 66.80 -26.55 -8.63
N VAL A 134 68.11 -26.68 -8.88
CA VAL A 134 68.80 -25.98 -9.97
C VAL A 134 69.36 -26.99 -10.96
N LEU A 135 68.79 -27.07 -12.17
CA LEU A 135 69.39 -27.78 -13.30
C LEU A 135 70.49 -26.89 -13.90
N ARG A 136 71.74 -27.23 -13.59
CA ARG A 136 72.88 -26.32 -13.75
C ARG A 136 73.34 -26.13 -15.21
N PRO A 137 73.97 -24.98 -15.52
CA PRO A 137 74.71 -24.77 -16.77
C PRO A 137 75.66 -25.90 -17.16
N SER A 138 75.64 -26.25 -18.44
CA SER A 138 76.52 -27.26 -19.03
C SER A 138 77.95 -26.72 -19.23
N GLY A 139 78.86 -27.09 -18.33
CA GLY A 139 80.27 -26.70 -18.41
C GLY A 139 81.18 -27.28 -17.31
N LEU A 140 82.48 -27.38 -17.62
CA LEU A 140 83.52 -27.96 -16.74
C LEU A 140 84.05 -26.94 -15.70
N PHE A 141 83.17 -26.39 -14.88
CA PHE A 141 83.52 -25.45 -13.81
C PHE A 141 83.21 -26.02 -12.42
N GLN A 142 83.92 -27.08 -12.01
CA GLN A 142 83.87 -27.56 -10.62
C GLN A 142 84.19 -26.44 -9.61
N LYS A 143 85.07 -25.49 -9.97
CA LYS A 143 85.34 -24.29 -9.15
C LYS A 143 84.12 -23.37 -9.00
N ALA A 144 83.29 -23.22 -10.02
CA ALA A 144 82.03 -22.46 -9.89
C ALA A 144 81.02 -23.23 -9.04
N ILE A 145 80.93 -24.56 -9.18
CA ILE A 145 80.06 -25.40 -8.37
C ILE A 145 80.48 -25.37 -6.90
N SER A 146 81.79 -25.43 -6.59
CA SER A 146 82.27 -25.34 -5.21
C SER A 146 82.16 -23.92 -4.65
N GLU A 147 82.45 -22.86 -5.41
CA GLU A 147 82.20 -21.47 -4.98
C GLU A 147 80.72 -21.17 -4.76
N VAL A 148 79.81 -21.72 -5.56
CA VAL A 148 78.35 -21.64 -5.29
C VAL A 148 78.01 -22.44 -4.03
N SER A 149 78.39 -23.72 -3.95
CA SER A 149 78.08 -24.59 -2.81
C SER A 149 78.69 -24.13 -1.46
N THR A 150 79.74 -23.29 -1.48
CA THR A 150 80.37 -22.73 -0.28
C THR A 150 79.97 -21.30 0.06
N LYS A 151 79.57 -20.47 -0.92
CA LYS A 151 79.02 -19.12 -0.65
C LYS A 151 77.54 -19.19 -0.27
N PHE A 152 76.77 -19.99 -1.02
CA PHE A 152 75.34 -20.23 -0.82
C PHE A 152 75.12 -21.24 0.33
N SER A 153 75.70 -20.91 1.48
CA SER A 153 75.52 -21.66 2.73
C SER A 153 74.07 -21.57 3.21
N LYS A 154 73.71 -22.41 4.20
CA LYS A 154 72.35 -22.44 4.78
C LYS A 154 71.90 -21.10 5.39
N ASP A 155 72.81 -20.18 5.62
CA ASP A 155 72.56 -18.91 6.30
C ASP A 155 72.27 -17.74 5.32
N GLU A 156 72.54 -17.90 4.01
CA GLU A 156 72.26 -16.86 2.99
C GLU A 156 70.79 -16.92 2.48
N TYR A 157 70.15 -18.09 2.50
CA TYR A 157 68.81 -18.30 1.93
C TYR A 157 67.86 -19.01 2.91
N ARG A 158 66.59 -18.59 2.92
CA ARG A 158 65.53 -19.19 3.77
C ARG A 158 65.01 -20.54 3.28
N PHE A 159 65.62 -21.13 2.25
CA PHE A 159 65.18 -22.35 1.56
C PHE A 159 66.34 -23.33 1.33
N ARG A 160 66.04 -24.63 1.19
CA ARG A 160 67.06 -25.64 0.86
C ARG A 160 67.43 -25.56 -0.63
N LEU A 161 68.69 -25.32 -0.93
CA LEU A 161 69.22 -25.41 -2.30
C LEU A 161 69.63 -26.85 -2.65
N VAL A 162 69.30 -27.31 -3.87
CA VAL A 162 69.72 -28.59 -4.45
C VAL A 162 70.24 -28.34 -5.87
N ILE A 163 71.44 -28.82 -6.20
CA ILE A 163 72.06 -28.62 -7.52
C ILE A 163 72.07 -29.94 -8.29
N CYS A 164 71.27 -30.01 -9.35
CA CYS A 164 71.14 -31.15 -10.24
C CYS A 164 72.12 -31.00 -11.43
N SER A 165 72.90 -32.05 -11.71
CA SER A 165 73.77 -32.15 -12.89
C SER A 165 73.04 -32.71 -14.11
N ALA A 166 71.99 -33.51 -13.92
CA ALA A 166 71.10 -34.02 -14.96
C ALA A 166 69.63 -34.04 -14.48
N LEU A 167 68.70 -34.36 -15.39
CA LEU A 167 67.29 -34.54 -15.04
C LEU A 167 67.06 -35.75 -14.12
N ASN A 168 67.89 -36.79 -14.21
CA ASN A 168 67.81 -37.96 -13.33
C ASN A 168 67.94 -37.54 -11.84
N ASP A 169 68.87 -36.63 -11.55
CA ASP A 169 69.11 -36.07 -10.22
C ASP A 169 67.90 -35.29 -9.68
N LEU A 170 67.02 -34.78 -10.56
CA LEU A 170 65.76 -34.12 -10.18
C LEU A 170 64.66 -35.17 -9.92
N HIS A 171 64.66 -36.26 -10.70
CA HIS A 171 63.73 -37.38 -10.55
C HIS A 171 63.93 -38.19 -9.26
N GLU A 172 65.03 -37.98 -8.52
CA GLU A 172 65.20 -38.48 -7.14
C GLU A 172 64.33 -37.74 -6.12
N TYR A 173 63.86 -36.52 -6.43
CA TYR A 173 63.12 -35.65 -5.50
C TYR A 173 61.68 -35.35 -5.92
N ILE A 174 61.36 -35.43 -7.21
CA ILE A 174 60.04 -35.14 -7.78
C ILE A 174 59.66 -36.26 -8.75
N ASP A 175 58.47 -36.82 -8.58
CA ASP A 175 57.97 -37.87 -9.45
C ASP A 175 57.71 -37.40 -10.90
N LYS A 176 57.87 -38.30 -11.87
CA LYS A 176 57.77 -37.98 -13.30
C LYS A 176 56.36 -37.58 -13.72
N SER A 177 55.32 -38.02 -13.04
CA SER A 177 53.92 -37.60 -13.27
C SER A 177 53.62 -36.14 -12.86
N GLN A 178 54.60 -35.46 -12.25
CA GLN A 178 54.51 -34.10 -11.75
C GLN A 178 55.41 -33.12 -12.52
N LEU A 179 56.16 -33.61 -13.51
CA LEU A 179 57.09 -32.85 -14.35
C LEU A 179 56.66 -32.90 -15.81
N THR A 180 56.81 -31.78 -16.51
CA THR A 180 56.54 -31.67 -17.95
C THR A 180 57.62 -32.37 -18.79
N VAL A 181 57.35 -32.60 -20.07
CA VAL A 181 58.20 -33.39 -20.98
C VAL A 181 59.61 -32.79 -21.16
N ASP A 182 59.74 -31.46 -21.14
CA ASP A 182 61.02 -30.73 -21.19
C ASP A 182 61.88 -30.87 -19.90
N MET A 183 61.24 -31.23 -18.79
CA MET A 183 61.84 -31.66 -17.52
C MET A 183 61.92 -33.21 -17.40
N GLY A 184 61.66 -33.93 -18.49
CA GLY A 184 61.79 -35.39 -18.58
C GLY A 184 60.73 -36.18 -17.80
N GLY A 185 59.57 -35.55 -17.51
CA GLY A 185 58.41 -36.21 -16.95
C GLY A 185 57.32 -36.51 -17.99
N THR A 186 56.11 -36.76 -17.50
CA THR A 186 54.94 -37.18 -18.29
C THR A 186 53.70 -36.29 -18.09
N LEU A 187 53.81 -35.17 -17.37
CA LEU A 187 52.71 -34.22 -17.18
C LEU A 187 52.38 -33.51 -18.50
N ILE A 188 51.13 -33.65 -18.95
CA ILE A 188 50.60 -32.89 -20.08
C ILE A 188 50.32 -31.46 -19.62
N TYR A 189 50.85 -30.47 -20.35
CA TYR A 189 50.64 -29.06 -20.06
C TYR A 189 50.75 -28.23 -21.33
N SER A 190 49.75 -27.38 -21.59
CA SER A 190 49.81 -26.32 -22.60
C SER A 190 49.69 -24.97 -21.91
N HIS A 191 50.77 -24.18 -21.95
CA HIS A 191 50.80 -22.87 -21.32
C HIS A 191 49.79 -21.89 -21.97
N HIS A 192 49.53 -22.03 -23.27
CA HIS A 192 48.53 -21.21 -23.97
C HIS A 192 47.12 -21.53 -23.49
N GLU A 193 46.74 -22.81 -23.46
CA GLU A 193 45.41 -23.24 -22.98
C GLU A 193 45.21 -22.86 -21.51
N TRP A 194 46.24 -23.02 -20.67
CA TRP A 194 46.19 -22.61 -19.27
C TRP A 194 45.95 -21.09 -19.11
N ILE A 195 46.59 -20.24 -19.93
CA ILE A 195 46.28 -18.80 -19.98
C ILE A 195 44.82 -18.57 -20.41
N GLN A 196 44.34 -19.20 -21.49
CA GLN A 196 42.96 -19.00 -21.96
C GLN A 196 41.92 -19.46 -20.93
N GLN A 197 42.19 -20.52 -20.18
CA GLN A 197 41.36 -20.95 -19.07
C GLN A 197 41.34 -19.95 -17.93
N ARG A 198 42.50 -19.44 -17.49
CA ARG A 198 42.58 -18.45 -16.42
C ARG A 198 41.84 -17.16 -16.82
N ILE A 199 42.00 -16.71 -18.06
CA ILE A 199 41.20 -15.61 -18.65
C ILE A 199 39.69 -15.89 -18.56
N SER A 200 39.26 -17.12 -18.85
CA SER A 200 37.83 -17.48 -18.86
C SER A 200 37.25 -17.65 -17.45
N LEU A 201 38.01 -18.26 -16.53
CA LEU A 201 37.66 -18.40 -15.11
C LEU A 201 37.56 -17.03 -14.43
N GLU A 202 38.53 -16.15 -14.63
CA GLU A 202 38.54 -14.84 -13.97
C GLU A 202 37.46 -13.90 -14.55
N LYS A 203 37.11 -14.04 -15.85
CA LYS A 203 35.91 -13.41 -16.42
C LYS A 203 34.62 -13.93 -15.78
N PHE A 204 34.47 -15.25 -15.58
CA PHE A 204 33.31 -15.83 -14.91
C PHE A 204 33.20 -15.38 -13.44
N SER A 205 34.32 -15.34 -12.72
CA SER A 205 34.40 -14.82 -11.36
C SER A 205 34.04 -13.33 -11.28
N SER A 206 34.50 -12.53 -12.25
CA SER A 206 34.16 -11.10 -12.35
C SER A 206 32.68 -10.87 -12.64
N LEU A 207 32.06 -11.68 -13.51
CA LEU A 207 30.62 -11.63 -13.77
C LEU A 207 29.79 -12.00 -12.52
N THR A 208 30.20 -13.05 -11.79
CA THR A 208 29.57 -13.44 -10.52
C THR A 208 29.66 -12.32 -9.48
N HIS A 209 30.78 -11.59 -9.43
CA HIS A 209 30.95 -10.44 -8.55
C HIS A 209 30.08 -9.23 -8.98
N GLN A 210 29.98 -8.94 -10.29
CA GLN A 210 29.10 -7.88 -10.81
C GLN A 210 27.63 -8.13 -10.45
N VAL A 211 27.16 -9.36 -10.61
CA VAL A 211 25.81 -9.79 -10.20
C VAL A 211 25.60 -9.60 -8.69
N SER A 212 26.59 -9.94 -7.85
CA SER A 212 26.53 -9.65 -6.40
C SER A 212 26.34 -8.16 -6.11
N THR A 213 27.13 -7.29 -6.76
CA THR A 213 27.07 -5.84 -6.53
C THR A 213 25.73 -5.23 -6.97
N GLU A 214 25.16 -5.68 -8.09
CA GLU A 214 23.85 -5.25 -8.55
C GLU A 214 22.72 -5.72 -7.62
N LEU A 215 22.83 -6.93 -7.05
CA LEU A 215 21.91 -7.43 -6.03
C LEU A 215 22.00 -6.62 -4.73
N ASP A 216 23.20 -6.28 -4.26
CA ASP A 216 23.41 -5.41 -3.09
C ASP A 216 22.75 -4.04 -3.29
N ILE A 217 22.92 -3.42 -4.47
CA ILE A 217 22.27 -2.15 -4.85
C ILE A 217 20.74 -2.27 -4.84
N PHE A 218 20.18 -3.35 -5.38
CA PHE A 218 18.73 -3.59 -5.39
C PHE A 218 18.15 -3.82 -3.99
N ILE A 219 18.82 -4.60 -3.14
CA ILE A 219 18.39 -4.84 -1.75
C ILE A 219 18.46 -3.54 -0.94
N GLN A 220 19.52 -2.74 -1.09
CA GLN A 220 19.63 -1.42 -0.47
C GLN A 220 18.53 -0.46 -0.96
N THR A 221 18.22 -0.49 -2.26
CA THR A 221 17.13 0.32 -2.84
C THR A 221 15.76 -0.09 -2.27
N ILE A 222 15.53 -1.37 -2.01
CA ILE A 222 14.33 -1.85 -1.30
C ILE A 222 14.32 -1.40 0.16
N HIS A 223 15.45 -1.49 0.87
CA HIS A 223 15.57 -1.06 2.27
C HIS A 223 15.22 0.42 2.44
N ASP A 224 15.73 1.28 1.54
CA ASP A 224 15.55 2.73 1.62
C ASP A 224 14.23 3.23 1.01
N THR A 225 13.37 2.32 0.52
CA THR A 225 12.05 2.67 -0.05
C THR A 225 10.92 2.54 0.97
N GLU A 226 10.32 3.67 1.36
CA GLU A 226 9.09 3.68 2.16
C GLU A 226 7.86 3.16 1.38
N PHE A 227 6.93 2.48 2.08
CA PHE A 227 5.69 1.98 1.48
C PHE A 227 4.75 3.13 1.06
N PRO A 228 4.27 3.18 -0.20
CA PRO A 228 3.42 4.28 -0.67
C PRO A 228 2.03 4.37 -0.01
N ASN A 229 1.43 5.56 -0.13
CA ASN A 229 0.14 5.93 0.48
C ASN A 229 -1.05 5.96 -0.52
N SER A 230 -0.89 5.46 -1.75
CA SER A 230 -1.98 5.34 -2.74
C SER A 230 -1.87 4.05 -3.56
N VAL A 231 -3.00 3.57 -4.09
CA VAL A 231 -3.08 2.33 -4.88
C VAL A 231 -2.18 2.40 -6.11
N GLU A 232 -2.19 3.53 -6.83
CA GLU A 232 -1.43 3.72 -8.06
C GLU A 232 0.08 3.80 -7.80
N ALA A 233 0.47 4.38 -6.66
CA ALA A 233 1.88 4.45 -6.26
C ALA A 233 2.41 3.09 -5.80
N THR A 234 1.64 2.34 -4.99
CA THR A 234 2.01 0.99 -4.56
C THR A 234 2.05 0.00 -5.74
N GLN A 235 1.10 0.09 -6.68
CA GLN A 235 1.10 -0.71 -7.91
C GLN A 235 2.36 -0.41 -8.75
N ARG A 236 2.65 0.87 -9.05
CA ARG A 236 3.87 1.22 -9.80
C ARG A 236 5.15 0.75 -9.11
N LEU A 237 5.20 0.73 -7.78
CA LEU A 237 6.36 0.23 -7.04
C LEU A 237 6.54 -1.29 -7.21
N ILE A 238 5.45 -2.06 -7.15
CA ILE A 238 5.44 -3.50 -7.46
C ILE A 238 5.92 -3.75 -8.89
N ASP A 239 5.44 -2.94 -9.85
CA ASP A 239 5.76 -3.10 -11.26
C ASP A 239 7.24 -2.77 -11.54
N VAL A 240 7.77 -1.67 -10.98
CA VAL A 240 9.18 -1.28 -11.14
C VAL A 240 10.12 -2.29 -10.50
N GLN A 241 9.98 -2.56 -9.20
CA GLN A 241 10.86 -3.51 -8.50
C GLN A 241 10.71 -4.95 -9.04
N GLY A 242 9.56 -5.28 -9.63
CA GLY A 242 9.35 -6.54 -10.34
C GLY A 242 10.17 -6.64 -11.64
N ASN A 243 10.20 -5.58 -12.46
CA ASN A 243 11.03 -5.55 -13.66
C ASN A 243 12.53 -5.62 -13.31
N ASP A 244 12.95 -4.93 -12.25
CA ASP A 244 14.33 -4.97 -11.75
C ASP A 244 14.70 -6.38 -11.23
N TYR A 245 13.79 -7.06 -10.52
CA TYR A 245 13.98 -8.45 -10.12
C TYR A 245 14.12 -9.40 -11.32
N GLU A 246 13.24 -9.32 -12.33
CA GLU A 246 13.32 -10.22 -13.50
C GLU A 246 14.63 -9.98 -14.28
N ARG A 247 15.07 -8.71 -14.43
CA ARG A 247 16.39 -8.38 -15.00
C ARG A 247 17.52 -9.08 -14.24
N LEU A 248 17.58 -8.89 -12.92
CA LEU A 248 18.65 -9.44 -12.09
C LEU A 248 18.64 -10.98 -12.09
N LYS A 249 17.46 -11.60 -12.18
CA LYS A 249 17.32 -13.04 -12.35
C LYS A 249 17.83 -13.52 -13.71
N GLU A 250 17.54 -12.80 -14.80
CA GLU A 250 18.15 -13.10 -16.11
C GLU A 250 19.68 -12.98 -16.08
N GLU A 251 20.24 -12.00 -15.35
CA GLU A 251 21.68 -11.83 -15.18
C GLU A 251 22.34 -12.96 -14.37
N ILE A 252 21.72 -13.41 -13.26
CA ILE A 252 22.15 -14.60 -12.50
C ILE A 252 22.16 -15.85 -13.40
N LEU A 253 21.07 -16.09 -14.14
CA LEU A 253 20.92 -17.27 -15.00
C LEU A 253 21.89 -17.22 -16.20
N ALA A 254 22.18 -16.04 -16.74
CA ALA A 254 23.19 -15.85 -17.78
C ALA A 254 24.61 -16.14 -17.25
N ALA A 255 24.92 -15.72 -16.02
CA ALA A 255 26.19 -16.03 -15.36
C ALA A 255 26.35 -17.54 -15.10
N ALA A 256 25.32 -18.20 -14.57
CA ALA A 256 25.32 -19.65 -14.33
C ALA A 256 25.58 -20.41 -15.64
N LYS A 257 24.80 -20.10 -16.70
CA LYS A 257 24.96 -20.70 -18.03
C LYS A 257 26.35 -20.47 -18.65
N HIS A 258 26.99 -19.34 -18.36
CA HIS A 258 28.37 -19.08 -18.78
C HIS A 258 29.36 -20.03 -18.06
N GLY A 259 29.21 -20.18 -16.74
CA GLY A 259 30.00 -21.12 -15.94
C GLY A 259 29.80 -22.58 -16.34
N GLU A 260 28.57 -23.01 -16.61
CA GLU A 260 28.25 -24.34 -17.15
C GLU A 260 28.94 -24.59 -18.49
N THR A 261 28.88 -23.61 -19.40
CA THR A 261 29.52 -23.70 -20.72
C THR A 261 31.03 -23.83 -20.58
N LEU A 262 31.66 -23.06 -19.69
CA LEU A 262 33.08 -23.15 -19.38
C LEU A 262 33.45 -24.52 -18.78
N LEU A 263 32.66 -25.02 -17.83
CA LEU A 263 32.88 -26.32 -17.19
C LEU A 263 32.76 -27.49 -18.20
N ASN A 264 31.77 -27.43 -19.08
CA ASN A 264 31.55 -28.42 -20.14
C ASN A 264 32.69 -28.41 -21.18
N ASN A 265 33.19 -27.23 -21.56
CA ASN A 265 34.35 -27.11 -22.46
C ASN A 265 35.61 -27.75 -21.87
N ILE A 266 35.85 -27.60 -20.57
CA ILE A 266 36.98 -28.22 -19.87
C ILE A 266 36.78 -29.74 -19.75
N LYS A 267 35.59 -30.20 -19.36
CA LYS A 267 35.29 -31.63 -19.21
C LYS A 267 35.21 -32.39 -20.54
N GLY A 268 35.01 -31.69 -21.66
CA GLY A 268 34.94 -32.27 -23.00
C GLY A 268 36.27 -32.65 -23.65
N ASN A 269 37.42 -32.35 -23.02
CA ASN A 269 38.74 -32.71 -23.51
C ASN A 269 39.61 -33.25 -22.36
N GLU A 270 40.00 -34.52 -22.42
CA GLU A 270 40.71 -35.20 -21.32
C GLU A 270 42.12 -34.63 -21.05
N GLU A 271 42.86 -34.24 -22.10
CA GLU A 271 44.20 -33.62 -21.97
C GLU A 271 44.12 -32.26 -21.26
N ILE A 272 43.05 -31.50 -21.55
CA ILE A 272 42.78 -30.20 -20.92
C ILE A 272 42.32 -30.41 -19.48
N LYS A 273 41.37 -31.33 -19.27
CA LYS A 273 40.79 -31.65 -17.96
C LYS A 273 41.87 -31.97 -16.92
N GLU A 274 42.86 -32.80 -17.24
CA GLU A 274 43.87 -33.24 -16.25
C GLU A 274 44.63 -32.07 -15.62
N PHE A 275 45.17 -31.14 -16.42
CA PHE A 275 45.86 -29.97 -15.85
C PHE A 275 44.88 -28.97 -15.20
N SER A 276 43.63 -28.89 -15.69
CA SER A 276 42.59 -28.02 -15.13
C SER A 276 42.19 -28.42 -13.70
N GLU A 277 42.13 -29.72 -13.44
CA GLU A 277 41.89 -30.28 -12.11
C GLU A 277 43.12 -30.06 -11.23
N ARG A 278 44.33 -30.34 -11.74
CA ARG A 278 45.60 -30.13 -11.02
C ARG A 278 45.87 -28.67 -10.64
N THR A 279 45.41 -27.68 -11.43
CA THR A 279 45.51 -26.24 -11.10
C THR A 279 44.24 -25.68 -10.43
N GLY A 280 43.30 -26.53 -10.00
CA GLY A 280 42.10 -26.12 -9.26
C GLY A 280 41.06 -25.31 -10.04
N ASN A 281 41.21 -25.14 -11.35
CA ASN A 281 40.30 -24.34 -12.19
C ASN A 281 38.89 -24.95 -12.17
N VAL A 282 38.78 -26.29 -12.30
CA VAL A 282 37.48 -27.01 -12.26
C VAL A 282 36.75 -26.76 -10.94
N SER A 283 37.44 -26.96 -9.81
CA SER A 283 36.88 -26.76 -8.47
C SER A 283 36.65 -25.28 -8.11
N ALA A 284 37.17 -24.33 -8.89
CA ALA A 284 36.79 -22.92 -8.78
C ALA A 284 35.47 -22.65 -9.50
N ILE A 285 35.31 -23.15 -10.73
CA ILE A 285 34.07 -23.02 -11.51
C ILE A 285 32.89 -23.69 -10.80
N GLU A 286 33.09 -24.92 -10.29
CA GLU A 286 32.03 -25.67 -9.59
C GLU A 286 31.58 -24.98 -8.30
N ARG A 287 32.48 -24.34 -7.55
CA ARG A 287 32.11 -23.54 -6.38
C ARG A 287 31.33 -22.27 -6.75
N LEU A 288 31.77 -21.55 -7.79
CA LEU A 288 31.07 -20.36 -8.28
C LEU A 288 29.66 -20.69 -8.80
N LEU A 289 29.47 -21.84 -9.45
CA LEU A 289 28.16 -22.32 -9.89
C LEU A 289 27.22 -22.63 -8.72
N VAL A 290 27.68 -23.36 -7.71
CA VAL A 290 26.89 -23.64 -6.49
C VAL A 290 26.57 -22.35 -5.72
N GLN A 291 27.47 -21.36 -5.75
CA GLN A 291 27.21 -20.03 -5.17
C GLN A 291 26.15 -19.26 -5.95
N LEU A 292 26.14 -19.32 -7.28
CA LEU A 292 25.09 -18.69 -8.11
C LEU A 292 23.73 -19.36 -7.92
N GLU A 293 23.66 -20.70 -7.86
CA GLU A 293 22.42 -21.45 -7.59
C GLU A 293 21.79 -21.06 -6.24
N GLU A 294 22.59 -21.04 -5.17
CA GLU A 294 22.12 -20.63 -3.84
C GLU A 294 21.82 -19.11 -3.77
N THR A 295 22.46 -18.29 -4.60
CA THR A 295 22.14 -16.85 -4.74
C THR A 295 20.79 -16.65 -5.43
N GLU A 296 20.52 -17.35 -6.54
CA GLU A 296 19.20 -17.34 -7.22
C GLU A 296 18.10 -17.75 -6.24
N ARG A 297 18.30 -18.88 -5.53
CA ARG A 297 17.32 -19.43 -4.59
C ARG A 297 17.01 -18.46 -3.45
N ARG A 298 18.02 -17.77 -2.91
CA ARG A 298 17.83 -16.72 -1.87
C ARG A 298 17.15 -15.47 -2.43
N PHE A 299 17.48 -15.07 -3.65
CA PHE A 299 16.89 -13.91 -4.31
C PHE A 299 15.40 -14.10 -4.60
N ASP A 300 15.00 -15.26 -5.13
CA ASP A 300 13.60 -15.66 -5.32
C ASP A 300 12.83 -15.68 -3.98
N GLU A 301 13.44 -16.22 -2.93
CA GLU A 301 12.83 -16.31 -1.60
C GLU A 301 12.63 -14.93 -0.95
N PHE A 302 13.63 -14.04 -1.08
CA PHE A 302 13.53 -12.63 -0.69
C PHE A 302 12.44 -11.90 -1.45
N TRP A 303 12.51 -11.90 -2.79
CA TRP A 303 11.59 -11.15 -3.64
C TRP A 303 10.16 -11.62 -3.46
N ARG A 304 9.90 -12.94 -3.40
CA ARG A 304 8.59 -13.52 -3.07
C ARG A 304 8.05 -12.94 -1.75
N THR A 305 8.89 -12.84 -0.73
CA THR A 305 8.50 -12.36 0.60
C THR A 305 8.21 -10.85 0.60
N HIS A 306 9.07 -10.05 -0.06
CA HIS A 306 8.88 -8.60 -0.19
C HIS A 306 7.68 -8.23 -1.07
N ARG A 307 7.53 -8.88 -2.23
CA ARG A 307 6.39 -8.71 -3.15
C ARG A 307 5.07 -9.04 -2.48
N ASN A 308 5.00 -10.10 -1.65
CA ASN A 308 3.82 -10.41 -0.85
C ASN A 308 3.46 -9.27 0.12
N ARG A 309 4.45 -8.62 0.76
CA ARG A 309 4.24 -7.47 1.65
C ARG A 309 3.77 -6.23 0.89
N LEU A 310 4.31 -5.97 -0.31
CA LEU A 310 3.82 -4.91 -1.20
C LEU A 310 2.38 -5.17 -1.66
N GLN A 311 2.02 -6.41 -2.00
CA GLN A 311 0.64 -6.78 -2.34
C GLN A 311 -0.31 -6.61 -1.15
N GLN A 312 0.11 -6.97 0.06
CA GLN A 312 -0.67 -6.71 1.27
C GLN A 312 -0.89 -5.20 1.49
N CYS A 313 0.15 -4.38 1.32
CA CYS A 313 0.01 -2.92 1.32
C CYS A 313 -0.98 -2.43 0.26
N LEU A 314 -0.94 -2.99 -0.96
CA LEU A 314 -1.84 -2.62 -2.06
C LEU A 314 -3.31 -2.90 -1.74
N GLU A 315 -3.65 -4.09 -1.22
CA GLU A 315 -5.03 -4.42 -0.86
C GLU A 315 -5.56 -3.55 0.30
N LEU A 316 -4.69 -3.22 1.28
CA LEU A 316 -5.04 -2.22 2.30
C LEU A 316 -5.31 -0.85 1.66
N ARG A 317 -4.48 -0.39 0.72
CA ARG A 317 -4.71 0.92 0.05
C ARG A 317 -6.00 0.95 -0.77
N ARG A 318 -6.41 -0.17 -1.38
CA ARG A 318 -7.70 -0.29 -2.08
C ARG A 318 -8.86 -0.14 -1.11
N PHE A 319 -8.88 -0.93 -0.03
CA PHE A 319 -9.87 -0.80 1.04
C PHE A 319 -9.92 0.62 1.64
N GLU A 320 -8.76 1.26 1.87
CA GLU A 320 -8.70 2.65 2.33
C GLU A 320 -9.18 3.68 1.29
N GLN A 321 -9.14 3.37 0.00
CA GLN A 321 -9.65 4.21 -1.08
C GLN A 321 -11.18 4.07 -1.22
N ASP A 322 -11.68 2.84 -1.31
CA ASP A 322 -13.12 2.55 -1.34
C ASP A 322 -13.85 3.09 -0.11
N PHE A 323 -13.27 2.97 1.10
CA PHE A 323 -13.82 3.56 2.32
C PHE A 323 -13.99 5.08 2.21
N ARG A 324 -12.98 5.81 1.69
CA ARG A 324 -13.04 7.28 1.55
C ARG A 324 -14.04 7.73 0.48
N GLU A 325 -14.18 6.96 -0.59
CA GLU A 325 -15.18 7.23 -1.62
C GLU A 325 -16.60 7.03 -1.08
N LEU A 326 -16.86 5.88 -0.44
CA LEU A 326 -18.14 5.58 0.21
C LEU A 326 -18.48 6.57 1.33
N GLN A 327 -17.51 7.00 2.13
CA GLN A 327 -17.71 8.05 3.13
C GLN A 327 -18.23 9.35 2.48
N THR A 328 -17.61 9.77 1.37
CA THR A 328 -18.02 10.98 0.63
C THR A 328 -19.43 10.84 0.03
N ILE A 329 -19.76 9.65 -0.48
CA ILE A 329 -21.08 9.32 -1.02
C ILE A 329 -22.14 9.32 0.09
N PHE A 330 -21.85 8.69 1.23
CA PHE A 330 -22.78 8.61 2.36
C PHE A 330 -22.97 9.94 3.09
N ASP A 331 -21.98 10.83 3.15
CA ASP A 331 -22.18 12.21 3.64
C ASP A 331 -23.24 12.95 2.78
N ALA A 332 -23.22 12.74 1.46
CA ALA A 332 -24.24 13.29 0.56
C ALA A 332 -25.63 12.65 0.76
N HIS A 333 -25.71 11.32 0.97
CA HIS A 333 -26.97 10.65 1.29
C HIS A 333 -27.54 11.08 2.66
N LEU A 334 -26.71 11.11 3.71
CA LEU A 334 -27.12 11.54 5.05
C LEU A 334 -27.65 12.98 5.05
N LYS A 335 -27.03 13.87 4.26
CA LYS A 335 -27.52 15.22 4.02
C LYS A 335 -28.87 15.21 3.30
N CYS A 336 -28.96 14.55 2.14
CA CYS A 336 -30.19 14.55 1.34
C CYS A 336 -31.39 13.97 2.14
N VAL A 337 -31.19 12.86 2.84
CA VAL A 337 -32.23 12.24 3.70
C VAL A 337 -32.57 13.10 4.92
N ALA A 338 -31.66 13.97 5.39
CA ALA A 338 -31.99 14.99 6.40
C ALA A 338 -32.78 16.17 5.83
N GLU A 339 -32.57 16.54 4.57
CA GLU A 339 -33.31 17.60 3.86
C GLU A 339 -34.73 17.15 3.45
N MET A 340 -35.00 15.84 3.39
CA MET A 340 -36.32 15.24 3.17
C MET A 340 -37.31 15.43 4.35
N THR A 341 -37.68 16.67 4.63
CA THR A 341 -38.57 17.05 5.74
C THR A 341 -40.06 17.19 5.36
N GLU A 342 -40.38 17.39 4.07
CA GLU A 342 -41.77 17.61 3.62
C GLU A 342 -42.63 16.34 3.73
N ILE A 343 -43.88 16.49 4.19
CA ILE A 343 -44.84 15.38 4.40
C ILE A 343 -46.05 15.44 3.45
N GLY A 344 -46.35 16.59 2.83
CA GLY A 344 -47.43 16.77 1.84
C GLY A 344 -48.80 17.19 2.39
N GLU A 345 -49.60 17.84 1.54
CA GLU A 345 -50.88 18.51 1.90
C GLU A 345 -52.12 18.07 1.09
N SER A 346 -51.95 17.15 0.14
CA SER A 346 -53.02 16.40 -0.55
C SER A 346 -52.56 14.97 -0.80
N VAL A 347 -53.47 14.04 -1.10
CA VAL A 347 -53.11 12.64 -1.41
C VAL A 347 -52.12 12.57 -2.58
N GLU A 348 -52.28 13.36 -3.64
CA GLU A 348 -51.37 13.35 -4.78
C GLU A 348 -49.96 13.84 -4.40
N ARG A 349 -49.85 14.87 -3.53
CA ARG A 349 -48.53 15.32 -3.08
C ARG A 349 -47.86 14.29 -2.17
N VAL A 350 -48.62 13.62 -1.31
CA VAL A 350 -48.07 12.53 -0.48
C VAL A 350 -47.64 11.33 -1.34
N ASP A 351 -48.45 10.91 -2.32
CA ASP A 351 -48.10 9.81 -3.24
C ASP A 351 -46.86 10.15 -4.08
N ALA A 352 -46.70 11.41 -4.54
CA ALA A 352 -45.48 11.88 -5.17
C ALA A 352 -44.27 11.79 -4.22
N LEU A 353 -44.37 12.32 -2.99
CA LEU A 353 -43.30 12.22 -1.99
C LEU A 353 -42.94 10.77 -1.64
N MET A 354 -43.90 9.84 -1.66
CA MET A 354 -43.67 8.41 -1.46
C MET A 354 -42.97 7.77 -2.67
N ALA A 355 -43.28 8.18 -3.90
CA ALA A 355 -42.57 7.76 -5.10
C ALA A 355 -41.12 8.28 -5.10
N ASP A 356 -40.93 9.58 -4.84
CA ASP A 356 -39.62 10.23 -4.72
C ASP A 356 -38.74 9.50 -3.67
N THR A 357 -39.29 9.23 -2.50
CA THR A 357 -38.56 8.57 -1.40
C THR A 357 -38.22 7.11 -1.72
N LYS A 358 -39.11 6.36 -2.41
CA LYS A 358 -38.82 5.00 -2.87
C LYS A 358 -37.76 4.96 -3.97
N HIS A 359 -37.81 5.91 -4.91
CA HIS A 359 -36.81 6.02 -5.96
C HIS A 359 -35.43 6.35 -5.38
N TYR A 360 -35.36 7.25 -4.40
CA TYR A 360 -34.12 7.55 -3.71
C TYR A 360 -33.61 6.38 -2.84
N GLN A 361 -34.52 5.62 -2.22
CA GLN A 361 -34.16 4.40 -1.50
C GLN A 361 -33.48 3.39 -2.43
N GLU A 362 -34.05 3.14 -3.62
CA GLU A 362 -33.45 2.27 -4.63
C GLU A 362 -32.12 2.80 -5.16
N LEU A 363 -31.96 4.12 -5.31
CA LEU A 363 -30.68 4.75 -5.67
C LEU A 363 -29.61 4.46 -4.59
N SER A 364 -29.92 4.78 -3.32
CA SER A 364 -28.99 4.56 -2.19
C SER A 364 -28.70 3.07 -1.90
N ARG A 365 -29.55 2.15 -2.36
CA ARG A 365 -29.37 0.71 -2.17
C ARG A 365 -28.09 0.21 -2.84
N VAL A 366 -27.72 0.78 -3.99
CA VAL A 366 -26.50 0.41 -4.73
C VAL A 366 -25.24 0.69 -3.90
N ASP A 367 -25.16 1.87 -3.29
CA ASP A 367 -24.01 2.26 -2.47
C ASP A 367 -23.98 1.55 -1.11
N ILE A 368 -25.15 1.21 -0.54
CA ILE A 368 -25.28 0.35 0.65
C ILE A 368 -24.81 -1.08 0.35
N GLU A 369 -25.15 -1.64 -0.82
CA GLU A 369 -24.70 -2.97 -1.25
C GLU A 369 -23.18 -2.96 -1.52
N ARG A 370 -22.63 -1.93 -2.19
CA ARG A 370 -21.18 -1.72 -2.34
C ARG A 370 -20.47 -1.62 -0.98
N ALA A 371 -21.04 -0.92 -0.01
CA ALA A 371 -20.45 -0.85 1.34
C ALA A 371 -20.43 -2.23 2.03
N GLY A 372 -21.42 -3.09 1.78
CA GLY A 372 -21.38 -4.49 2.20
C GLY A 372 -20.19 -5.25 1.62
N GLU A 373 -19.87 -5.05 0.34
CA GLU A 373 -18.68 -5.64 -0.31
C GLU A 373 -17.37 -5.12 0.30
N VAL A 374 -17.27 -3.82 0.57
CA VAL A 374 -16.08 -3.19 1.18
C VAL A 374 -15.90 -3.61 2.65
N ILE A 375 -16.99 -3.78 3.40
CA ILE A 375 -16.97 -4.41 4.74
C ILE A 375 -16.46 -5.85 4.64
N CYS A 376 -16.96 -6.64 3.68
CA CYS A 376 -16.48 -8.01 3.45
C CYS A 376 -14.99 -8.07 3.09
N ALA A 377 -14.49 -7.11 2.30
CA ALA A 377 -13.07 -6.99 1.99
C ALA A 377 -12.24 -6.67 3.24
N GLY A 378 -12.66 -5.70 4.05
CA GLY A 378 -12.01 -5.37 5.33
C GLY A 378 -11.96 -6.56 6.31
N GLN A 379 -13.04 -7.33 6.40
CA GLN A 379 -13.07 -8.57 7.20
C GLN A 379 -12.14 -9.66 6.64
N GLN A 380 -11.97 -9.75 5.32
CA GLN A 380 -10.99 -10.66 4.71
C GLN A 380 -9.55 -10.24 5.03
N LEU A 381 -9.23 -8.94 5.03
CA LEU A 381 -7.93 -8.43 5.51
C LEU A 381 -7.69 -8.87 6.96
N LEU A 382 -8.65 -8.63 7.86
CA LEU A 382 -8.56 -9.02 9.28
C LEU A 382 -8.42 -10.55 9.50
N GLY A 383 -8.89 -11.37 8.57
CA GLY A 383 -8.64 -12.82 8.57
C GLY A 383 -7.17 -13.21 8.41
N VAL A 384 -6.34 -12.34 7.81
CA VAL A 384 -4.90 -12.57 7.62
C VAL A 384 -4.12 -12.24 8.89
N ARG A 385 -3.99 -13.24 9.77
CA ARG A 385 -3.36 -13.13 11.09
C ARG A 385 -2.02 -12.36 11.07
N GLY A 386 -1.98 -11.26 11.82
CA GLY A 386 -0.75 -10.51 12.10
C GLY A 386 -0.26 -9.60 10.98
N VAL A 387 -0.98 -9.50 9.84
CA VAL A 387 -0.58 -8.64 8.72
C VAL A 387 -1.18 -7.23 8.82
N TYR A 388 -2.45 -7.11 9.24
CA TYR A 388 -3.16 -5.83 9.31
C TYR A 388 -3.59 -5.54 10.76
N PRO A 389 -3.28 -4.34 11.31
CA PRO A 389 -3.78 -3.93 12.62
C PRO A 389 -5.30 -3.83 12.64
N TRP A 390 -5.92 -4.42 13.66
CA TRP A 390 -7.37 -4.43 13.84
C TRP A 390 -7.92 -3.01 13.99
N GLU A 391 -7.16 -2.17 14.68
CA GLU A 391 -7.39 -0.75 14.98
C GLU A 391 -7.46 0.13 13.72
N ILE A 392 -6.88 -0.31 12.60
CA ILE A 392 -6.85 0.45 11.32
C ILE A 392 -8.00 0.06 10.39
N VAL A 393 -8.51 -1.18 10.50
CA VAL A 393 -9.47 -1.76 9.54
C VAL A 393 -10.87 -1.89 10.15
N GLN A 394 -11.01 -2.44 11.36
CA GLN A 394 -12.34 -2.68 11.95
C GLN A 394 -13.16 -1.39 12.14
N PRO A 395 -12.63 -0.26 12.66
CA PRO A 395 -13.43 0.93 12.85
C PRO A 395 -14.01 1.51 11.55
N LYS A 396 -13.34 1.27 10.42
CA LYS A 396 -13.83 1.64 9.08
C LYS A 396 -14.99 0.74 8.63
N CYS A 397 -14.91 -0.56 8.91
CA CYS A 397 -16.03 -1.49 8.68
C CYS A 397 -17.25 -1.15 9.55
N ASP A 398 -17.03 -0.90 10.84
CA ASP A 398 -18.09 -0.56 11.80
C ASP A 398 -18.79 0.75 11.42
N GLU A 399 -18.02 1.75 10.97
CA GLU A 399 -18.55 3.05 10.53
C GLU A 399 -19.40 2.93 9.26
N LEU A 400 -18.95 2.17 8.24
CA LEU A 400 -19.74 1.91 7.04
C LEU A 400 -21.07 1.23 7.39
N GLN A 401 -21.05 0.19 8.24
CA GLN A 401 -22.27 -0.50 8.67
C GLN A 401 -23.23 0.46 9.39
N ARG A 402 -22.72 1.21 10.38
CA ARG A 402 -23.48 2.19 11.16
C ARG A 402 -24.17 3.23 10.28
N VAL A 403 -23.51 3.67 9.20
CA VAL A 403 -24.04 4.68 8.29
C VAL A 403 -25.08 4.08 7.34
N CYS A 404 -24.86 2.88 6.80
CA CYS A 404 -25.87 2.12 6.04
C CYS A 404 -27.17 1.91 6.85
N ASP A 405 -27.04 1.54 8.12
CA ASP A 405 -28.17 1.33 9.03
C ASP A 405 -28.97 2.63 9.24
N ILE A 406 -28.30 3.77 9.44
CA ILE A 406 -28.94 5.07 9.64
C ILE A 406 -29.67 5.57 8.39
N ILE A 407 -29.07 5.41 7.20
CA ILE A 407 -29.72 5.78 5.93
C ILE A 407 -30.98 4.93 5.74
N SER A 408 -30.87 3.63 5.97
CA SER A 408 -31.97 2.66 5.87
C SER A 408 -33.10 2.95 6.85
N GLU A 409 -32.80 3.15 8.15
CA GLU A 409 -33.82 3.47 9.17
C GLU A 409 -34.56 4.76 8.80
N ARG A 410 -33.83 5.83 8.43
CA ARG A 410 -34.43 7.12 8.10
C ARG A 410 -35.37 7.05 6.90
N LEU A 411 -34.98 6.33 5.83
CA LEU A 411 -35.82 6.17 4.64
C LEU A 411 -37.07 5.34 4.92
N CYS A 412 -36.95 4.21 5.63
CA CYS A 412 -38.10 3.40 6.05
C CYS A 412 -39.06 4.20 6.96
N LYS A 413 -38.52 4.92 7.94
CA LYS A 413 -39.27 5.79 8.87
C LYS A 413 -39.96 6.95 8.15
N ARG A 414 -39.33 7.52 7.11
CA ARG A 414 -39.96 8.53 6.25
C ARG A 414 -41.14 7.94 5.47
N LEU A 415 -40.99 6.75 4.88
CA LEU A 415 -42.08 6.07 4.19
C LEU A 415 -43.25 5.73 5.12
N GLU A 416 -42.99 5.32 6.36
CA GLU A 416 -44.03 5.15 7.38
C GLU A 416 -44.79 6.45 7.70
N ILE A 417 -44.06 7.56 7.88
CA ILE A 417 -44.66 8.87 8.20
C ILE A 417 -45.51 9.36 7.03
N LEU A 418 -45.01 9.23 5.80
CA LEU A 418 -45.77 9.57 4.59
C LEU A 418 -47.01 8.69 4.44
N ALA A 419 -46.91 7.37 4.65
CA ALA A 419 -48.08 6.47 4.59
C ALA A 419 -49.17 6.86 5.61
N LYS A 420 -48.78 7.22 6.84
CA LYS A 420 -49.70 7.72 7.89
C LYS A 420 -50.33 9.07 7.50
N ASN A 421 -49.59 9.98 6.86
CA ASN A 421 -50.14 11.23 6.35
C ASN A 421 -51.06 11.01 5.14
N ARG A 422 -50.76 10.05 4.26
CA ARG A 422 -51.62 9.67 3.13
C ARG A 422 -53.00 9.23 3.62
N GLU A 423 -53.04 8.39 4.67
CA GLU A 423 -54.27 7.96 5.32
C GLU A 423 -55.08 9.13 5.92
N LEU A 424 -54.41 10.19 6.35
CA LEU A 424 -55.03 11.42 6.85
C LEU A 424 -55.58 12.29 5.72
N MET A 425 -54.80 12.52 4.67
CA MET A 425 -55.23 13.32 3.51
C MET A 425 -56.43 12.68 2.81
N GLU A 426 -56.46 11.36 2.66
CA GLU A 426 -57.60 10.65 2.05
C GLU A 426 -58.90 10.79 2.88
N ARG A 427 -58.81 10.87 4.22
CA ARG A 427 -59.96 11.19 5.09
C ARG A 427 -60.38 12.66 4.95
N VAL A 428 -59.41 13.58 4.89
CA VAL A 428 -59.60 15.02 4.71
C VAL A 428 -60.31 15.33 3.39
N GLU A 429 -59.93 14.67 2.30
CA GLU A 429 -60.58 14.80 0.98
C GLU A 429 -61.99 14.24 0.99
N LYS A 430 -62.20 13.02 1.51
CA LYS A 430 -63.55 12.41 1.66
C LYS A 430 -64.49 13.29 2.50
N ALA A 431 -63.97 13.87 3.58
CA ALA A 431 -64.72 14.79 4.44
C ALA A 431 -65.05 16.12 3.74
N ASN A 432 -64.12 16.71 2.99
CA ASN A 432 -64.38 17.90 2.18
C ASN A 432 -65.43 17.61 1.08
N GLN A 433 -65.35 16.46 0.41
CA GLN A 433 -66.34 16.04 -0.59
C GLN A 433 -67.72 15.83 0.04
N TRP A 434 -67.81 15.21 1.21
CA TRP A 434 -69.08 15.11 1.96
C TRP A 434 -69.63 16.50 2.30
N CYS A 435 -68.80 17.43 2.78
CA CYS A 435 -69.22 18.80 3.06
C CYS A 435 -69.77 19.51 1.81
N ALA A 436 -69.12 19.35 0.65
CA ALA A 436 -69.58 19.90 -0.62
C ALA A 436 -70.94 19.31 -1.04
N ASN A 437 -71.06 17.98 -1.01
CA ASN A 437 -72.30 17.25 -1.32
C ASN A 437 -73.46 17.68 -0.40
N GLY A 438 -73.18 17.94 0.89
CA GLY A 438 -74.18 18.40 1.85
C GLY A 438 -74.70 19.81 1.56
N VAL A 439 -73.81 20.73 1.19
CA VAL A 439 -74.22 22.07 0.74
C VAL A 439 -75.04 22.00 -0.55
N GLU A 440 -74.68 21.13 -1.50
CA GLU A 440 -75.45 20.92 -2.74
C GLU A 440 -76.83 20.29 -2.49
N LEU A 441 -76.94 19.29 -1.61
CA LEU A 441 -78.21 18.69 -1.19
C LEU A 441 -79.12 19.74 -0.54
N LEU A 442 -78.58 20.58 0.34
CA LEU A 442 -79.33 21.65 0.99
C LEU A 442 -79.75 22.77 0.02
N ALA A 443 -78.97 23.02 -1.04
CA ALA A 443 -79.28 24.02 -2.06
C ALA A 443 -80.30 23.53 -3.11
N SER A 444 -80.22 22.25 -3.50
CA SER A 444 -81.13 21.63 -4.48
C SER A 444 -82.54 21.43 -3.91
N GLN A 445 -82.65 21.02 -2.63
CA GLN A 445 -83.92 21.00 -1.90
C GLN A 445 -84.43 22.43 -1.60
N ARG A 446 -85.14 23.04 -2.56
CA ARG A 446 -85.83 24.34 -2.33
C ARG A 446 -87.07 24.15 -1.45
N ILE A 447 -87.12 24.88 -0.34
CA ILE A 447 -88.19 24.84 0.69
C ILE A 447 -89.59 25.00 0.05
N GLU A 448 -89.71 25.84 -0.98
CA GLU A 448 -90.92 26.05 -1.78
C GLU A 448 -91.47 24.72 -2.33
N LYS A 449 -90.62 23.89 -2.94
CA LYS A 449 -90.99 22.58 -3.51
C LYS A 449 -91.31 21.56 -2.40
N CYS A 450 -90.52 21.53 -1.34
CA CYS A 450 -90.77 20.68 -0.18
C CYS A 450 -92.09 21.00 0.54
N SER A 451 -92.68 22.19 0.31
CA SER A 451 -93.98 22.59 0.88
C SER A 451 -95.21 22.14 0.05
N ALA A 452 -95.02 21.51 -1.12
CA ALA A 452 -96.09 21.18 -2.05
C ALA A 452 -96.88 19.90 -1.68
N SER A 453 -96.25 18.92 -1.03
CA SER A 453 -96.91 17.76 -0.41
C SER A 453 -96.12 17.35 0.85
N PRO A 454 -96.78 16.87 1.94
CA PRO A 454 -96.09 16.27 3.07
C PRO A 454 -95.21 15.07 2.68
N GLU A 455 -95.56 14.34 1.61
CA GLU A 455 -94.77 13.20 1.11
C GLU A 455 -93.40 13.66 0.58
N ILE A 456 -93.36 14.80 -0.10
CA ILE A 456 -92.12 15.41 -0.61
C ILE A 456 -91.27 15.94 0.55
N ALA A 457 -91.90 16.48 1.61
CA ALA A 457 -91.20 16.89 2.82
C ALA A 457 -90.57 15.69 3.56
N GLU A 458 -91.28 14.56 3.63
CA GLU A 458 -90.81 13.33 4.27
C GLU A 458 -89.68 12.67 3.45
N GLN A 459 -89.80 12.61 2.12
CA GLN A 459 -88.71 12.14 1.25
C GLN A 459 -87.46 13.03 1.39
N SER A 460 -87.63 14.36 1.33
CA SER A 460 -86.53 15.32 1.52
C SER A 460 -85.83 15.15 2.88
N LEU A 461 -86.58 14.72 3.90
CA LEU A 461 -86.09 14.47 5.25
C LEU A 461 -85.32 13.15 5.33
N GLN A 462 -85.81 12.08 4.69
CA GLN A 462 -85.09 10.81 4.61
C GLN A 462 -83.77 10.94 3.85
N GLU A 463 -83.74 11.71 2.75
CA GLU A 463 -82.52 12.04 2.01
C GLU A 463 -81.45 12.70 2.89
N ILE A 464 -81.81 13.71 3.68
CA ILE A 464 -80.86 14.37 4.60
C ILE A 464 -80.45 13.43 5.75
N GLN A 465 -81.36 12.61 6.27
CA GLN A 465 -81.02 11.63 7.32
C GLN A 465 -80.05 10.56 6.81
N ALA A 466 -80.21 10.07 5.59
CA ALA A 466 -79.26 9.17 4.94
C ALA A 466 -77.91 9.85 4.68
N PHE A 467 -77.91 11.11 4.26
CA PHE A 467 -76.69 11.90 4.07
C PHE A 467 -75.92 12.18 5.38
N ILE A 468 -76.62 12.42 6.49
CA ILE A 468 -75.96 12.49 7.81
C ILE A 468 -75.39 11.12 8.20
N ALA A 469 -76.10 10.02 7.92
CA ALA A 469 -75.63 8.68 8.25
C ALA A 469 -74.35 8.28 7.50
N SER A 470 -74.16 8.71 6.25
CA SER A 470 -72.93 8.44 5.49
C SER A 470 -71.69 9.18 6.01
N ALA A 471 -71.83 10.13 6.95
CA ALA A 471 -70.69 10.75 7.64
C ALA A 471 -69.83 9.73 8.43
N ALA A 472 -70.39 8.56 8.74
CA ALA A 472 -69.65 7.46 9.37
C ALA A 472 -68.62 6.79 8.44
N GLU A 473 -68.78 6.87 7.11
CA GLU A 473 -67.97 6.13 6.13
C GLU A 473 -66.49 6.54 6.14
N PHE A 474 -66.21 7.83 6.34
CA PHE A 474 -64.86 8.38 6.48
C PHE A 474 -64.36 8.41 7.94
N LYS A 475 -65.06 7.73 8.86
CA LYS A 475 -64.66 7.48 10.26
C LYS A 475 -64.38 8.75 11.08
N LEU A 476 -65.17 9.81 10.89
CA LEU A 476 -65.11 11.04 11.70
C LEU A 476 -66.17 11.12 12.81
N SER A 477 -66.81 9.98 13.13
CA SER A 477 -67.92 9.86 14.08
C SER A 477 -67.65 10.33 15.51
N SER A 478 -66.40 10.60 15.89
CA SER A 478 -66.10 11.48 17.02
C SER A 478 -64.92 12.43 16.71
N PRO A 479 -65.09 13.77 16.85
CA PRO A 479 -63.99 14.73 16.70
C PRO A 479 -62.84 14.50 17.70
N SER A 480 -63.13 13.85 18.84
CA SER A 480 -62.15 13.42 19.84
C SER A 480 -61.18 12.36 19.33
N GLU A 481 -61.66 11.37 18.60
CA GLU A 481 -60.84 10.25 18.10
C GLU A 481 -60.00 10.69 16.90
N PHE A 482 -60.59 11.48 15.98
CA PHE A 482 -59.83 12.07 14.87
C PHE A 482 -58.74 13.03 15.35
N LYS A 483 -59.01 13.87 16.36
CA LYS A 483 -57.97 14.69 16.99
C LYS A 483 -56.89 13.82 17.63
N LYS A 484 -57.27 12.78 18.38
CA LYS A 484 -56.30 11.93 19.09
C LYS A 484 -55.37 11.16 18.15
N ILE A 485 -55.90 10.55 17.09
CA ILE A 485 -55.11 9.70 16.17
C ILE A 485 -54.04 10.52 15.41
N PHE A 486 -54.28 11.82 15.17
CA PHE A 486 -53.43 12.60 14.25
C PHE A 486 -52.71 13.81 14.87
N LEU A 487 -53.08 14.34 16.05
CA LEU A 487 -52.35 15.49 16.63
C LEU A 487 -50.93 15.15 17.13
N GLU A 488 -50.66 13.88 17.44
CA GLU A 488 -49.41 13.45 18.09
C GLU A 488 -48.18 13.48 17.16
N SER A 489 -48.34 13.58 15.83
CA SER A 489 -47.22 13.52 14.86
C SER A 489 -47.33 14.43 13.61
N THR A 490 -48.31 15.33 13.54
CA THR A 490 -48.55 16.19 12.36
C THR A 490 -47.93 17.60 12.46
N THR A 491 -47.63 18.22 11.31
CA THR A 491 -47.10 19.60 11.22
C THR A 491 -48.16 20.65 11.58
N PRO A 492 -47.79 21.92 11.86
CA PRO A 492 -48.75 22.99 12.10
C PRO A 492 -49.75 23.20 10.96
N GLU A 493 -49.30 23.03 9.71
CA GLU A 493 -50.08 23.21 8.49
C GLU A 493 -51.12 22.09 8.35
N THR A 494 -50.70 20.83 8.52
CA THR A 494 -51.62 19.68 8.55
C THR A 494 -52.64 19.82 9.69
N LYS A 495 -52.23 20.32 10.86
CA LYS A 495 -53.11 20.59 12.01
C LYS A 495 -54.13 21.70 11.71
N ALA A 496 -53.74 22.74 10.97
CA ALA A 496 -54.65 23.80 10.53
C ALA A 496 -55.66 23.28 9.50
N LEU A 497 -55.21 22.50 8.51
CA LEU A 497 -56.07 21.86 7.50
C LEU A 497 -57.11 20.93 8.16
N VAL A 498 -56.67 20.01 9.01
CA VAL A 498 -57.52 19.10 9.80
C VAL A 498 -58.56 19.87 10.62
N SER A 499 -58.16 20.98 11.26
CA SER A 499 -59.07 21.81 12.06
C SER A 499 -60.11 22.55 11.20
N GLN A 500 -59.72 23.02 10.01
CA GLN A 500 -60.63 23.69 9.09
C GLN A 500 -61.69 22.71 8.52
N VAL A 501 -61.30 21.47 8.25
CA VAL A 501 -62.24 20.44 7.76
C VAL A 501 -63.23 20.02 8.85
N LEU A 502 -62.78 19.85 10.09
CA LEU A 502 -63.67 19.61 11.22
C LEU A 502 -64.75 20.71 11.36
N GLN A 503 -64.36 21.99 11.28
CA GLN A 503 -65.32 23.09 11.34
C GLN A 503 -66.35 23.03 10.21
N ARG A 504 -65.94 22.66 8.98
CA ARG A 504 -66.90 22.48 7.86
C ARG A 504 -67.90 21.36 8.11
N ILE A 505 -67.48 20.25 8.74
CA ILE A 505 -68.38 19.15 9.10
C ILE A 505 -69.41 19.61 10.14
N ASP A 506 -68.97 20.33 11.18
CA ASP A 506 -69.85 20.88 12.21
C ASP A 506 -70.86 21.88 11.60
N ASP A 507 -70.39 22.77 10.72
CA ASP A 507 -71.22 23.76 10.02
C ASP A 507 -72.28 23.12 9.11
N VAL A 508 -71.89 22.12 8.31
CA VAL A 508 -72.79 21.38 7.41
C VAL A 508 -73.80 20.56 8.19
N SER A 509 -73.36 19.84 9.23
CA SER A 509 -74.25 19.07 10.12
C SER A 509 -75.31 19.97 10.76
N LEU A 510 -74.90 21.13 11.28
CA LEU A 510 -75.79 22.13 11.87
C LEU A 510 -76.79 22.72 10.84
N MET A 511 -76.41 22.85 9.57
CA MET A 511 -77.33 23.25 8.50
C MET A 511 -78.34 22.13 8.15
N CYS A 512 -77.89 20.86 8.12
CA CYS A 512 -78.75 19.70 7.93
C CYS A 512 -79.76 19.55 9.08
N ASP A 513 -79.35 19.70 10.34
CA ASP A 513 -80.26 19.67 11.51
C ASP A 513 -81.33 20.77 11.45
N LYS A 514 -80.92 22.01 11.13
CA LYS A 514 -81.87 23.13 10.93
C LYS A 514 -82.86 22.81 9.81
N ARG A 515 -82.45 22.09 8.76
CA ARG A 515 -83.34 21.68 7.67
C ARG A 515 -84.28 20.56 8.09
N ILE A 516 -83.79 19.51 8.77
CA ILE A 516 -84.64 18.44 9.35
C ILE A 516 -85.68 19.02 10.29
N ALA A 517 -85.30 19.90 11.22
CA ALA A 517 -86.21 20.58 12.13
C ALA A 517 -87.24 21.49 11.44
N SER A 518 -87.02 21.83 10.17
CA SER A 518 -87.96 22.58 9.32
C SER A 518 -88.88 21.65 8.52
N LEU A 519 -88.32 20.59 7.93
CA LEU A 519 -89.09 19.59 7.17
C LEU A 519 -90.07 18.83 8.07
N LYS A 520 -89.67 18.45 9.30
CA LYS A 520 -90.57 17.84 10.32
C LYS A 520 -91.80 18.69 10.62
N LYS A 521 -91.73 20.02 10.45
CA LYS A 521 -92.87 20.94 10.65
C LYS A 521 -93.76 21.07 9.41
N LEU A 522 -93.27 20.70 8.23
CA LEU A 522 -94.02 20.69 6.98
C LEU A 522 -94.78 19.37 6.79
N ALA A 523 -94.14 18.22 7.08
CA ALA A 523 -94.75 16.89 6.98
C ALA A 523 -96.00 16.71 7.89
N VAL A 524 -96.03 17.39 9.04
CA VAL A 524 -97.06 17.21 10.09
C VAL A 524 -98.28 18.14 9.93
N LYS A 525 -98.40 18.91 8.83
CA LYS A 525 -99.54 19.85 8.63
C LYS A 525 -100.86 19.11 8.32
N PRO A 526 -101.91 19.18 9.18
CA PRO A 526 -103.25 18.81 8.79
C PRO A 526 -103.90 19.93 7.95
N THR A 527 -104.75 19.56 7.00
CA THR A 527 -105.61 20.50 6.28
C THR A 527 -106.64 21.13 7.24
N ARG A 528 -106.97 22.42 7.03
CA ARG A 528 -108.06 23.11 7.74
C ARG A 528 -109.12 23.58 6.73
N PRO A 529 -110.41 23.68 7.13
CA PRO A 529 -111.50 23.97 6.20
C PRO A 529 -111.53 25.43 5.72
N VAL A 530 -112.19 25.65 4.59
CA VAL A 530 -112.48 26.96 4.01
C VAL A 530 -113.75 27.55 4.65
N GLN A 531 -113.78 28.86 4.92
CA GLN A 531 -115.00 29.62 5.22
C GLN A 531 -114.91 31.05 4.68
N THR A 532 -116.06 31.71 4.50
CA THR A 532 -116.26 32.73 3.44
C THR A 532 -116.94 34.04 3.89
N VAL A 533 -116.39 35.16 3.41
CA VAL A 533 -117.05 36.45 3.07
C VAL A 533 -117.36 37.47 4.19
N THR A 534 -117.39 38.74 3.75
CA THR A 534 -117.50 40.10 4.37
C THR A 534 -118.92 40.45 4.89
N PRO A 535 -119.23 41.64 5.53
CA PRO A 535 -118.61 42.98 5.39
C PRO A 535 -118.48 43.91 6.65
N GLU A 536 -118.14 45.18 6.40
CA GLU A 536 -118.09 46.40 7.27
C GLU A 536 -119.48 46.89 7.80
N PRO A 537 -119.66 47.98 8.63
CA PRO A 537 -118.77 49.15 8.87
C PRO A 537 -118.70 49.73 10.34
N ALA A 538 -118.10 50.93 10.48
CA ALA A 538 -118.32 52.01 11.48
C ALA A 538 -117.27 52.31 12.59
N VAL A 539 -117.26 53.58 13.05
CA VAL A 539 -116.14 54.43 13.57
C VAL A 539 -116.76 55.67 14.29
N PRO A 540 -116.14 56.47 15.21
CA PRO A 540 -114.76 56.58 15.75
C PRO A 540 -114.62 56.62 17.31
N LEU A 541 -113.40 56.84 17.87
CA LEU A 541 -113.04 58.03 18.71
C LEU A 541 -111.54 58.03 19.19
N GLN A 542 -111.10 59.16 19.76
CA GLN A 542 -109.72 59.61 20.09
C GLN A 542 -109.59 59.95 21.61
N PRO A 543 -108.47 60.50 22.16
CA PRO A 543 -107.04 60.59 21.75
C PRO A 543 -106.14 59.97 22.89
N GLN A 544 -104.88 60.30 23.28
CA GLN A 544 -103.83 61.32 22.99
C GLN A 544 -102.41 60.72 23.25
N GLY A 545 -101.33 61.39 22.78
CA GLY A 545 -100.01 61.49 23.45
C GLY A 545 -99.03 60.29 23.41
N GLY A 546 -97.74 60.43 23.06
CA GLY A 546 -97.00 61.59 22.54
C GLY A 546 -95.60 61.18 22.01
N ALA A 547 -95.06 61.92 21.03
CA ALA A 547 -93.70 61.76 20.47
C ALA A 547 -92.69 62.69 21.19
N PRO A 548 -91.35 62.72 20.90
CA PRO A 548 -90.71 62.93 19.57
C PRO A 548 -89.74 61.78 19.15
N HIS A 549 -89.52 61.39 17.89
CA HIS A 549 -89.04 62.10 16.67
C HIS A 549 -87.50 62.30 16.62
N LEU A 550 -86.77 62.32 15.49
CA LEU A 550 -86.98 62.04 14.03
C LEU A 550 -85.57 62.11 13.34
N LEU A 551 -85.18 61.50 12.21
CA LEU A 551 -85.50 61.63 10.75
C LEU A 551 -84.49 60.68 10.00
N ARG A 552 -84.55 60.31 8.69
CA ARG A 552 -85.61 60.17 7.66
C ARG A 552 -85.04 59.53 6.36
N ARG A 553 -85.77 58.55 5.81
CA ARG A 553 -85.97 58.09 4.39
C ARG A 553 -85.07 58.60 3.21
N LYS A 554 -84.95 57.91 2.05
CA LYS A 554 -85.06 56.48 1.59
C LYS A 554 -84.96 56.41 0.03
N HIS A 555 -84.17 55.49 -0.55
CA HIS A 555 -84.18 55.05 -1.98
C HIS A 555 -83.92 56.13 -3.07
N LYS A 556 -83.74 55.83 -4.38
CA LYS A 556 -83.93 54.60 -5.20
C LYS A 556 -82.98 54.58 -6.44
N ALA A 557 -82.89 53.42 -7.11
CA ALA A 557 -82.42 53.18 -8.50
C ALA A 557 -80.89 53.23 -8.76
N ASP A 558 -80.31 52.48 -9.71
CA ASP A 558 -80.76 51.23 -10.38
C ASP A 558 -79.56 50.48 -11.06
N LEU A 559 -79.70 49.15 -11.21
CA LEU A 559 -79.14 48.19 -12.21
C LEU A 559 -77.61 48.09 -12.58
N ILE A 560 -77.18 46.81 -12.71
CA ILE A 560 -76.24 46.21 -13.71
C ILE A 560 -74.69 46.31 -13.52
N HIS A 561 -74.13 45.17 -13.05
CA HIS A 561 -73.11 44.31 -13.69
C HIS A 561 -71.74 44.83 -14.21
N ASP A 562 -70.68 44.26 -13.60
CA ASP A 562 -69.60 43.43 -14.22
C ASP A 562 -68.24 43.96 -14.74
N LEU A 563 -67.25 43.06 -14.54
CA LEU A 563 -65.96 42.83 -15.21
C LEU A 563 -64.72 43.75 -14.98
N ARG A 564 -63.81 43.18 -14.18
CA ARG A 564 -62.31 43.14 -14.27
C ARG A 564 -61.71 43.20 -15.71
N PRO A 565 -60.36 43.36 -15.90
CA PRO A 565 -59.30 43.93 -15.02
C PRO A 565 -58.18 44.75 -15.77
N ARG A 566 -57.05 45.00 -15.07
CA ARG A 566 -55.64 45.23 -15.53
C ARG A 566 -55.12 46.66 -15.86
N SER A 567 -54.18 47.10 -15.01
CA SER A 567 -52.78 47.50 -15.32
C SER A 567 -52.45 48.73 -16.18
N MET A 568 -51.81 49.76 -15.59
CA MET A 568 -50.38 50.08 -15.83
C MET A 568 -49.78 51.13 -14.85
N ASP A 569 -48.48 51.42 -15.02
CA ASP A 569 -47.54 52.11 -14.12
C ASP A 569 -47.59 53.66 -14.05
N GLY A 570 -46.80 54.21 -13.10
CA GLY A 570 -46.13 55.53 -13.22
C GLY A 570 -46.65 56.63 -12.28
N VAL A 571 -45.84 57.53 -11.68
CA VAL A 571 -44.66 58.22 -12.24
C VAL A 571 -43.71 58.79 -11.15
N ILE A 572 -42.41 58.55 -11.34
CA ILE A 572 -41.19 59.40 -11.21
C ILE A 572 -41.24 60.78 -10.48
N ASP A 573 -40.27 61.05 -9.58
CA ASP A 573 -39.18 62.07 -9.72
C ASP A 573 -38.19 61.97 -8.52
N SER A 574 -36.88 61.76 -8.68
CA SER A 574 -35.77 62.63 -9.19
C SER A 574 -35.16 63.54 -8.09
N SER A 575 -33.85 63.83 -7.99
CA SER A 575 -32.57 63.26 -8.51
C SER A 575 -31.43 63.92 -7.65
N SER A 576 -30.10 63.77 -7.77
CA SER A 576 -29.05 62.96 -8.45
C SER A 576 -27.70 63.31 -7.74
N GLY A 577 -26.50 62.74 -7.95
CA GLY A 577 -25.99 61.62 -8.76
C GLY A 577 -24.43 61.70 -8.88
N SER A 578 -23.76 60.63 -9.35
CA SER A 578 -22.34 60.58 -9.82
C SER A 578 -21.18 60.66 -8.78
N LEU A 579 -20.02 59.99 -8.91
CA LEU A 579 -19.46 59.00 -9.89
C LEU A 579 -18.27 58.19 -9.29
N ASN A 580 -18.09 56.93 -9.75
CA ASN A 580 -16.85 56.10 -9.88
C ASN A 580 -15.91 55.74 -8.68
N GLY A 581 -15.34 54.51 -8.71
CA GLY A 581 -14.12 54.15 -7.94
C GLY A 581 -13.89 52.64 -7.68
N ASP A 582 -12.92 52.04 -8.39
CA ASP A 582 -12.55 50.62 -8.49
C ASP A 582 -12.25 49.78 -7.20
N THR A 583 -12.45 48.45 -7.36
CA THR A 583 -11.73 47.28 -6.78
C THR A 583 -11.05 47.34 -5.39
N THR A 584 -11.34 46.36 -4.52
CA THR A 584 -10.40 45.31 -4.00
C THR A 584 -11.02 44.47 -2.86
N SER A 585 -10.36 43.37 -2.48
CA SER A 585 -10.84 42.35 -1.52
C SER A 585 -10.55 42.67 -0.04
N SER A 586 -11.39 42.15 0.87
CA SER A 586 -11.09 42.05 2.30
C SER A 586 -11.62 40.73 2.90
N SER A 587 -10.71 39.91 3.41
CA SER A 587 -11.01 38.60 4.02
C SER A 587 -11.03 38.67 5.55
N PRO A 588 -11.82 37.84 6.26
CA PRO A 588 -11.81 37.75 7.72
C PRO A 588 -10.90 36.61 8.23
N ASP A 589 -9.58 36.83 8.28
CA ASP A 589 -8.65 35.88 8.92
C ASP A 589 -8.47 36.21 10.42
N SER A 590 -9.06 35.38 11.29
CA SER A 590 -8.87 35.47 12.75
C SER A 590 -9.09 34.15 13.51
N ALA A 591 -9.78 33.16 12.92
CA ALA A 591 -9.98 31.85 13.54
C ALA A 591 -8.74 30.92 13.38
N ASN A 592 -8.09 30.94 12.22
CA ASN A 592 -7.01 30.01 11.85
C ASN A 592 -5.73 30.13 12.70
N HIS A 593 -5.56 31.25 13.41
CA HIS A 593 -4.27 31.60 14.02
C HIS A 593 -4.05 31.00 15.42
N LEU A 594 -5.13 30.69 16.17
CA LEU A 594 -5.03 30.03 17.48
C LEU A 594 -4.78 28.52 17.34
N GLN A 595 -5.48 27.85 16.43
CA GLN A 595 -5.35 26.41 16.22
C GLN A 595 -3.93 26.02 15.79
N ASN A 596 -3.34 26.76 14.85
CA ASN A 596 -1.98 26.55 14.38
C ASN A 596 -0.91 26.69 15.48
N GLN A 597 -1.14 27.50 16.52
CA GLN A 597 -0.20 27.61 17.65
C GLN A 597 -0.29 26.40 18.58
N GLN A 598 -1.48 25.88 18.86
CA GLN A 598 -1.66 24.68 19.69
C GLN A 598 -1.06 23.44 19.00
N ASP A 599 -1.26 23.28 17.69
CA ASP A 599 -0.64 22.20 16.92
C ASP A 599 0.89 22.35 16.81
N ALA A 600 1.43 23.57 16.83
CA ALA A 600 2.88 23.79 16.86
C ALA A 600 3.50 23.41 18.21
N GLU A 601 2.82 23.74 19.31
CA GLU A 601 3.23 23.39 20.67
C GLU A 601 3.19 21.86 20.88
N ALA A 602 2.10 21.21 20.48
CA ALA A 602 1.95 19.75 20.54
C ALA A 602 3.03 19.02 19.71
N ARG A 603 3.32 19.48 18.49
CA ARG A 603 4.39 18.92 17.65
C ARG A 603 5.79 19.15 18.24
N ARG A 604 6.03 20.26 18.95
CA ARG A 604 7.30 20.50 19.67
C ARG A 604 7.44 19.57 20.87
N ILE A 605 6.38 19.36 21.64
CA ILE A 605 6.34 18.43 22.78
C ILE A 605 6.56 16.97 22.30
N HIS A 606 5.89 16.55 21.23
CA HIS A 606 6.04 15.19 20.70
C HIS A 606 7.46 14.91 20.18
N ARG A 607 8.07 15.87 19.45
CA ARG A 607 9.49 15.78 19.03
C ARG A 607 10.46 15.70 20.22
N GLY A 608 10.18 16.38 21.32
CA GLY A 608 10.98 16.30 22.55
C GLY A 608 10.97 14.91 23.18
N HIS A 609 9.81 14.25 23.20
CA HIS A 609 9.69 12.86 23.69
C HIS A 609 10.43 11.88 22.78
N VAL A 610 10.22 11.93 21.46
CA VAL A 610 10.90 11.05 20.49
C VAL A 610 12.42 11.20 20.57
N LEU A 611 12.95 12.42 20.70
CA LEU A 611 14.39 12.63 20.85
C LEU A 611 14.94 12.08 22.18
N THR A 612 14.15 12.14 23.25
CA THR A 612 14.52 11.58 24.56
C THR A 612 14.51 10.04 24.54
N GLU A 613 13.55 9.45 23.84
CA GLU A 613 13.42 7.99 23.65
C GLU A 613 14.56 7.43 22.78
N LEU A 614 14.94 8.13 21.71
CA LEU A 614 16.10 7.78 20.90
C LEU A 614 17.42 7.88 21.70
N LEU A 615 17.59 8.92 22.51
CA LEU A 615 18.79 9.07 23.35
C LEU A 615 18.89 8.00 24.44
N GLU A 616 17.77 7.55 25.01
CA GLU A 616 17.80 6.48 26.01
C GLU A 616 17.98 5.09 25.37
N THR A 617 17.44 4.83 24.16
CA THR A 617 17.70 3.57 23.45
C THR A 617 19.14 3.48 22.94
N GLU A 618 19.73 4.57 22.43
CA GLU A 618 21.16 4.64 22.11
C GLU A 618 22.02 4.44 23.38
N ARG A 619 21.63 5.05 24.50
CA ARG A 619 22.30 4.87 25.79
C ARG A 619 22.21 3.43 26.31
N ILE A 620 21.11 2.71 26.09
CA ILE A 620 20.99 1.28 26.43
C ILE A 620 21.92 0.46 25.54
N TYR A 621 21.85 0.63 24.22
CA TYR A 621 22.68 -0.07 23.24
C TYR A 621 24.19 0.08 23.51
N VAL A 622 24.65 1.31 23.79
CA VAL A 622 26.06 1.59 24.13
C VAL A 622 26.47 0.91 25.45
N ASN A 623 25.58 0.82 26.44
CA ASN A 623 25.86 0.10 27.69
C ASN A 623 25.92 -1.42 27.49
N GLU A 624 25.05 -1.99 26.65
CA GLU A 624 25.06 -3.42 26.32
C GLU A 624 26.33 -3.80 25.54
N MET A 625 26.68 -3.02 24.52
CA MET A 625 27.93 -3.22 23.76
C MET A 625 29.17 -3.05 24.66
N ALA A 626 29.19 -2.08 25.57
CA ALA A 626 30.26 -1.93 26.56
C ALA A 626 30.33 -3.13 27.54
N SER A 627 29.19 -3.70 27.92
CA SER A 627 29.12 -4.91 28.76
C SER A 627 29.66 -6.14 28.05
N ILE A 628 29.34 -6.32 26.76
CA ILE A 628 29.86 -7.41 25.91
C ILE A 628 31.39 -7.28 25.74
N LEU A 629 31.87 -6.09 25.34
CA LEU A 629 33.30 -5.82 25.18
C LEU A 629 34.07 -6.03 26.48
N LYS A 630 33.50 -5.59 27.61
CA LYS A 630 34.07 -5.86 28.94
C LYS A 630 34.09 -7.35 29.26
N GLY A 631 33.04 -8.10 28.91
CA GLY A 631 32.99 -9.56 29.10
C GLY A 631 34.13 -10.29 28.39
N TYR A 632 34.42 -9.93 27.14
CA TYR A 632 35.59 -10.47 26.41
C TYR A 632 36.91 -10.01 27.03
N ARG A 633 37.05 -8.73 27.36
CA ARG A 633 38.25 -8.15 27.98
C ARG A 633 38.60 -8.81 29.32
N ASP A 634 37.62 -8.95 30.21
CA ASP A 634 37.81 -9.57 31.53
C ASP A 634 38.13 -11.07 31.42
N GLN A 635 37.72 -11.75 30.33
CA GLN A 635 38.14 -13.11 30.00
C GLN A 635 39.58 -13.17 29.46
N MET A 636 39.95 -12.31 28.51
CA MET A 636 41.29 -12.27 27.92
C MET A 636 42.37 -11.93 28.97
N LEU A 637 42.04 -11.06 29.93
CA LEU A 637 42.88 -10.72 31.09
C LEU A 637 42.87 -11.77 32.22
N SER A 638 42.15 -12.89 32.09
CA SER A 638 42.11 -13.94 33.13
C SER A 638 43.33 -14.86 33.06
N GLU A 639 43.88 -15.26 34.22
CA GLU A 639 45.08 -16.11 34.28
C GLU A 639 44.91 -17.47 33.57
N GLU A 640 43.68 -17.99 33.49
CA GLU A 640 43.37 -19.23 32.79
C GLU A 640 43.37 -19.08 31.26
N MET A 641 42.88 -17.96 30.71
CA MET A 641 42.65 -17.78 29.26
C MET A 641 43.68 -16.87 28.56
N MET A 642 44.45 -16.07 29.29
CA MET A 642 45.48 -15.15 28.76
C MET A 642 46.47 -15.83 27.79
N HIS A 643 46.75 -17.12 27.99
CA HIS A 643 47.65 -17.91 27.12
C HIS A 643 47.08 -18.20 25.72
N LEU A 644 45.79 -17.93 25.48
CA LEU A 644 45.11 -18.08 24.19
C LEU A 644 44.97 -16.75 23.43
N VAL A 645 45.34 -15.61 24.03
CA VAL A 645 45.21 -14.28 23.43
C VAL A 645 46.24 -14.10 22.30
N PRO A 646 45.82 -13.74 21.07
CA PRO A 646 46.75 -13.48 19.96
C PRO A 646 47.78 -12.39 20.29
N ALA A 647 49.04 -12.63 19.90
CA ALA A 647 50.16 -11.71 20.16
C ALA A 647 50.01 -10.30 19.51
N SER A 648 49.05 -10.13 18.58
CA SER A 648 48.67 -8.83 18.02
C SER A 648 47.83 -7.96 18.98
N LEU A 649 47.15 -8.58 19.93
CA LEU A 649 46.23 -7.97 20.90
C LEU A 649 46.82 -7.85 22.30
N GLN A 650 47.76 -8.73 22.68
CA GLN A 650 48.39 -8.73 24.01
C GLN A 650 48.84 -7.32 24.45
N GLY A 651 48.28 -6.83 25.56
CA GLY A 651 48.58 -5.51 26.11
C GLY A 651 47.90 -4.32 25.41
N LYS A 652 46.89 -4.58 24.55
CA LYS A 652 45.98 -3.58 23.96
C LYS A 652 44.52 -3.80 24.38
N GLU A 653 44.34 -4.53 25.48
CA GLU A 653 43.08 -5.06 26.01
C GLU A 653 42.42 -4.07 26.97
#